data_AF-A0A3A8FBS9-F1
#
_entry.id   AF-A0A3A8FBS9-F1
#
_cell.length_a   1.000
_cell.length_b   1.000
_cell.length_c   1.000
_cell.angle_alpha   90.00
_cell.angle_beta   90.00
_cell.angle_gamma   90.00
#
_symmetry.space_group_name_H-M   'P 1'
#
loop_
_entity.id
_entity.type
_entity.pdbx_description
1 polymer ?
#
loop_
_entity_poly.entity_id
_entity_poly.type
_entity_poly.pdbx_seq_one_letter_code
_entity_poly.pdbx_strand_id
1 'polypeptide(L)'
;MFNKVLIANRGAIACRVIRTLKKLGIQSVAVYSEADRDSLHVTLADEAVFIGDAPASQSYLNVDKILDVAKQTGAQAIHPGYGFLSENAEFCNLCEAQGIVFLGPNAEQMKAFGLKHTARELAIQANVPLLPGSQLLADEGEAVLEGERIGYPVMLKSTAGGGGIGMRLVWNAEELKDAYATVSYLAQANFKDAGLYLEKFVQNARHIEVQIFGDGNGLVLALGERDCSVQRRNQKVIEETPAPHLNDEQRAYIQNVAIQLMQSVNYRSAGTVEFVMDTDTQEFYFLEVNTRLQVEHGVTEQVFGVDLVEWMVSLGSGDWVAPTSTLESKGHSIQVRLYAEDPIKNFQPSAGLLTHVEFDANARNETWVETGSNVSSFYDPMIAKIIVTSETRDSAIQAMTDTLAKTQVAGIETNLEYLQNIIDCDVFKAGTQTTRFLNTFEWKTQKIEVLQAGIQTAVQDVTGRLGYWDVGVPPSGAIDPLSLNVANQLLGNAPNTAGLECTLQGPSLKFHCDSQIVLAGGDMPSTLDGVAVPMWQTVNVRKGQVLKCGKIATGCRTYIGIKGGLNVPEYLGSQATFTLGQFGGHAGRNLLIGDMLPITAFISDEVNALSEDQIPTFSNSWEIAVMYGPHGAPDFFTKNDIDTFFANEFEIHFNSSRTGIRLIGPKPEWARQDGGEAGLHPSNIHDNAYAIGAIDFTGDMPIILGPDGPSLGGFVCPAVVINSELWKLGQLKAGDKVKFVPVSYHQAKLLNEKYHAQLTAENTQAVTFDESFYPEISTLKSAILDTLKGQNGTPDVVYRPAGNNYMLVEYGELVLDLNLRFRIHALMQWVKDQNIQGIIDLTPGIRSLQIHFDSTQLDQIDLLRLLQVAEEQLPDVTEMQVPSRTVYLPLAWEDSQTQLATERYMQTVRPDAPWCPDNIEFIRRINGLKDKQAVKDVVYNASYLVMGLGDVYLGAPVATPLDPRQRLVTTKYNPARTWTPENAVGIGGAYMCVYGMEGPGGYQFVGRTSQMWSRYRKNPDFEQGMPWLLRFFDQIKFYEVSEAELMHMREDFKAGRLKLRIEEGVLNLKEYNNFLTENQESISTFKAVQQANFDAERKRWHEAGLTEYVSESLDAVDDGEGVEVPEGGCAVESHMPGSIWKIECQSGDIVEEGATLAVIEAMKIEIPIIAPERMRVDAITIEKGQTVKTGQVLFTLAPVA
;
A
#
# COMPACT_ATOMS: atom_id res chain seq x y z
N MET A 1 18.78 -39.52 -10.00
CA MET A 1 18.11 -38.23 -9.71
C MET A 1 18.09 -37.98 -8.21
N PHE A 2 18.22 -36.72 -7.79
CA PHE A 2 18.11 -36.33 -6.37
C PHE A 2 16.65 -36.37 -5.89
N ASN A 3 16.46 -36.54 -4.58
CA ASN A 3 15.14 -36.42 -3.94
C ASN A 3 14.88 -35.00 -3.45
N LYS A 4 15.92 -34.30 -2.97
CA LYS A 4 15.81 -32.96 -2.38
C LYS A 4 17.05 -32.12 -2.66
N VAL A 5 16.83 -30.86 -3.07
CA VAL A 5 17.88 -29.88 -3.41
C VAL A 5 17.61 -28.58 -2.67
N LEU A 6 18.66 -28.04 -2.04
CA LEU A 6 18.64 -26.73 -1.40
C LEU A 6 19.08 -25.65 -2.39
N ILE A 7 18.39 -24.51 -2.38
CA ILE A 7 18.78 -23.34 -3.16
C ILE A 7 19.50 -22.36 -2.25
N ALA A 8 20.81 -22.18 -2.43
CA ALA A 8 21.62 -21.22 -1.66
C ALA A 8 21.55 -19.81 -2.31
N ASN A 9 20.34 -19.32 -2.54
CA ASN A 9 20.08 -18.04 -3.20
C ASN A 9 18.67 -17.52 -2.87
N ARG A 10 18.32 -16.36 -3.44
CA ARG A 10 17.03 -15.66 -3.27
C ARG A 10 16.45 -15.19 -4.60
N GLY A 11 15.30 -14.52 -4.53
CA GLY A 11 14.76 -13.74 -5.64
C GLY A 11 14.46 -14.57 -6.90
N ALA A 12 14.59 -13.95 -8.08
CA ALA A 12 14.13 -14.52 -9.34
C ALA A 12 14.81 -15.85 -9.69
N ILE A 13 16.11 -16.01 -9.37
CA ILE A 13 16.83 -17.26 -9.63
C ILE A 13 16.35 -18.39 -8.72
N ALA A 14 16.05 -18.11 -7.46
CA ALA A 14 15.49 -19.13 -6.56
C ALA A 14 14.12 -19.61 -7.05
N CYS A 15 13.23 -18.68 -7.41
CA CYS A 15 11.94 -19.02 -8.03
C CYS A 15 12.11 -19.86 -9.30
N ARG A 16 13.08 -19.51 -10.15
CA ARG A 16 13.38 -20.27 -11.36
C ARG A 16 13.86 -21.70 -11.04
N VAL A 17 14.82 -21.86 -10.14
CA VAL A 17 15.33 -23.18 -9.78
C VAL A 17 14.22 -24.05 -9.21
N ILE A 18 13.36 -23.50 -8.33
CA ILE A 18 12.19 -24.19 -7.77
C ILE A 18 11.25 -24.70 -8.87
N ARG A 19 10.97 -23.89 -9.91
CA ARG A 19 10.13 -24.34 -11.04
C ARG A 19 10.71 -25.56 -11.75
N THR A 20 12.02 -25.58 -12.01
CA THR A 20 12.68 -26.71 -12.65
C THR A 20 12.72 -27.94 -11.73
N LEU A 21 13.02 -27.77 -10.43
CA LEU A 21 13.01 -28.89 -9.46
C LEU A 21 11.61 -29.53 -9.36
N LYS A 22 10.56 -28.71 -9.32
CA LYS A 22 9.17 -29.17 -9.32
C LYS A 22 8.81 -29.97 -10.58
N LYS A 23 9.25 -29.51 -11.76
CA LYS A 23 9.10 -30.24 -13.04
C LYS A 23 9.76 -31.62 -12.99
N LEU A 24 10.90 -31.72 -12.32
CA LEU A 24 11.67 -32.96 -12.16
C LEU A 24 11.16 -33.86 -11.01
N GLY A 25 10.15 -33.41 -10.24
CA GLY A 25 9.65 -34.15 -9.06
C GLY A 25 10.62 -34.15 -7.88
N ILE A 26 11.53 -33.17 -7.82
CA ILE A 26 12.55 -33.02 -6.77
C ILE A 26 12.06 -32.00 -5.74
N GLN A 27 12.14 -32.33 -4.45
CA GLN A 27 11.77 -31.41 -3.38
C GLN A 27 12.76 -30.25 -3.28
N SER A 28 12.24 -29.05 -3.07
CA SER A 28 13.00 -27.80 -2.99
C SER A 28 13.08 -27.29 -1.55
N VAL A 29 14.28 -26.87 -1.14
CA VAL A 29 14.51 -26.17 0.13
C VAL A 29 14.95 -24.74 -0.16
N ALA A 30 14.12 -23.76 0.19
CA ALA A 30 14.49 -22.35 0.17
C ALA A 30 15.15 -21.93 1.49
N VAL A 31 16.05 -20.95 1.40
CA VAL A 31 16.60 -20.26 2.57
C VAL A 31 16.25 -18.79 2.48
N TYR A 32 15.90 -18.16 3.60
CA TYR A 32 15.48 -16.76 3.60
C TYR A 32 16.00 -15.97 4.80
N SER A 33 16.30 -14.70 4.55
CA SER A 33 16.58 -13.72 5.59
C SER A 33 15.29 -13.08 6.12
N GLU A 34 15.40 -12.27 7.16
CA GLU A 34 14.25 -11.52 7.68
C GLU A 34 13.55 -10.67 6.59
N ALA A 35 14.33 -10.01 5.74
CA ALA A 35 13.81 -9.14 4.68
C ALA A 35 13.14 -9.91 3.52
N ASP A 36 13.45 -11.20 3.36
CA ASP A 36 12.91 -12.06 2.30
C ASP A 36 11.80 -13.02 2.78
N ARG A 37 11.38 -12.92 4.05
CA ARG A 37 10.37 -13.80 4.67
C ARG A 37 9.08 -13.95 3.86
N ASP A 38 8.70 -12.89 3.17
CA ASP A 38 7.49 -12.83 2.37
C ASP A 38 7.77 -12.86 0.85
N SER A 39 8.99 -13.23 0.43
CA SER A 39 9.37 -13.35 -0.98
C SER A 39 8.75 -14.59 -1.64
N LEU A 40 8.44 -14.50 -2.93
CA LEU A 40 7.76 -15.60 -3.65
C LEU A 40 8.54 -16.93 -3.62
N HIS A 41 9.87 -16.90 -3.57
CA HIS A 41 10.66 -18.15 -3.50
C HIS A 41 10.45 -18.91 -2.18
N VAL A 42 10.10 -18.22 -1.10
CA VAL A 42 9.74 -18.84 0.19
C VAL A 42 8.39 -19.54 0.06
N THR A 43 7.41 -18.88 -0.55
CA THR A 43 6.07 -19.43 -0.77
C THR A 43 6.05 -20.58 -1.77
N LEU A 44 6.93 -20.58 -2.78
CA LEU A 44 6.97 -21.58 -3.84
C LEU A 44 7.69 -22.89 -3.45
N ALA A 45 8.59 -22.85 -2.47
CA ALA A 45 9.38 -24.01 -2.08
C ALA A 45 8.56 -25.03 -1.26
N ASP A 46 8.98 -26.29 -1.27
CA ASP A 46 8.34 -27.35 -0.46
C ASP A 46 8.68 -27.20 1.03
N GLU A 47 9.86 -26.65 1.33
CA GLU A 47 10.36 -26.36 2.66
C GLU A 47 11.16 -25.05 2.62
N ALA A 48 11.03 -24.20 3.65
CA ALA A 48 11.76 -22.93 3.72
C ALA A 48 12.33 -22.69 5.12
N VAL A 49 13.59 -22.26 5.21
CA VAL A 49 14.30 -22.11 6.49
C VAL A 49 14.85 -20.69 6.66
N PHE A 50 14.55 -20.08 7.81
CA PHE A 50 15.10 -18.78 8.20
C PHE A 50 16.58 -18.91 8.53
N ILE A 51 17.43 -18.11 7.90
CA ILE A 51 18.89 -18.16 8.06
C ILE A 51 19.47 -16.91 8.75
N GLY A 52 18.66 -15.93 9.14
CA GLY A 52 19.09 -14.78 9.95
C GLY A 52 18.65 -13.43 9.41
N ASP A 53 19.20 -12.39 10.03
CA ASP A 53 18.81 -10.99 9.79
C ASP A 53 19.10 -10.54 8.35
N ALA A 54 18.53 -9.40 7.98
CA ALA A 54 18.56 -8.88 6.62
C ALA A 54 19.96 -8.72 5.99
N PRO A 55 21.04 -8.28 6.67
CA PRO A 55 22.34 -8.14 6.02
C PRO A 55 22.87 -9.46 5.43
N ALA A 56 23.32 -9.43 4.17
CA ALA A 56 23.75 -10.64 3.45
C ALA A 56 24.88 -11.42 4.16
N SER A 57 25.80 -10.72 4.86
CA SER A 57 26.87 -11.34 5.66
C SER A 57 26.36 -12.17 6.85
N GLN A 58 25.16 -11.86 7.35
CA GLN A 58 24.54 -12.55 8.48
C GLN A 58 23.57 -13.65 8.05
N SER A 59 23.22 -13.69 6.76
CA SER A 59 22.28 -14.62 6.13
C SER A 59 22.91 -15.36 4.93
N TYR A 60 22.68 -14.91 3.69
CA TYR A 60 23.00 -15.65 2.46
C TYR A 60 24.50 -15.94 2.22
N LEU A 61 25.41 -15.17 2.83
CA LEU A 61 26.86 -15.40 2.77
C LEU A 61 27.38 -16.21 3.98
N ASN A 62 26.51 -16.61 4.90
CA ASN A 62 26.89 -17.41 6.06
C ASN A 62 26.98 -18.89 5.68
N VAL A 63 28.18 -19.32 5.30
CA VAL A 63 28.50 -20.68 4.86
C VAL A 63 28.05 -21.74 5.87
N ASP A 64 28.38 -21.56 7.15
CA ASP A 64 28.08 -22.54 8.20
C ASP A 64 26.57 -22.77 8.33
N LYS A 65 25.78 -21.69 8.36
CA LYS A 65 24.33 -21.78 8.42
C LYS A 65 23.74 -22.50 7.21
N ILE A 66 24.20 -22.20 5.99
CA ILE A 66 23.69 -22.85 4.78
C ILE A 66 23.98 -24.35 4.80
N LEU A 67 25.18 -24.75 5.21
CA LEU A 67 25.54 -26.17 5.33
C LEU A 67 24.76 -26.88 6.43
N ASP A 68 24.52 -26.22 7.56
CA ASP A 68 23.70 -26.74 8.64
C ASP A 68 22.25 -26.95 8.20
N VAL A 69 21.67 -26.00 7.47
CA VAL A 69 20.32 -26.16 6.90
C VAL A 69 20.27 -27.31 5.89
N ALA A 70 21.27 -27.44 5.01
CA ALA A 70 21.33 -28.55 4.06
C ALA A 70 21.33 -29.92 4.77
N LYS A 71 22.09 -30.04 5.87
CA LYS A 71 22.08 -31.25 6.72
C LYS A 71 20.75 -31.48 7.41
N GLN A 72 20.18 -30.46 8.04
CA GLN A 72 18.93 -30.56 8.81
C GLN A 72 17.75 -31.00 7.94
N THR A 73 17.67 -30.44 6.73
CA THR A 73 16.60 -30.71 5.77
C THR A 73 16.82 -31.99 4.95
N GLY A 74 18.04 -32.54 4.98
CA GLY A 74 18.43 -33.73 4.22
C GLY A 74 18.65 -33.46 2.72
N ALA A 75 18.98 -32.23 2.35
CA ALA A 75 19.27 -31.87 0.96
C ALA A 75 20.54 -32.59 0.47
N GLN A 76 20.46 -33.23 -0.70
CA GLN A 76 21.57 -34.02 -1.27
C GLN A 76 22.48 -33.17 -2.17
N ALA A 77 21.97 -32.04 -2.65
CA ALA A 77 22.70 -31.11 -3.48
C ALA A 77 22.32 -29.66 -3.14
N ILE A 78 23.21 -28.73 -3.46
CA ILE A 78 22.99 -27.29 -3.35
C ILE A 78 23.10 -26.66 -4.74
N HIS A 79 22.03 -25.98 -5.15
CA HIS A 79 22.05 -25.10 -6.31
C HIS A 79 22.42 -23.67 -5.85
N PRO A 80 23.57 -23.12 -6.26
CA PRO A 80 24.01 -21.82 -5.77
C PRO A 80 23.39 -20.63 -6.52
N GLY A 81 22.79 -20.87 -7.70
CA GLY A 81 22.31 -19.78 -8.56
C GLY A 81 23.47 -18.94 -9.10
N TYR A 82 23.38 -17.62 -8.94
CA TYR A 82 24.44 -16.65 -9.25
C TYR A 82 24.56 -15.59 -8.16
N GLY A 83 25.73 -14.95 -8.05
CA GLY A 83 26.06 -14.12 -6.89
C GLY A 83 26.22 -14.95 -5.61
N PHE A 84 26.30 -14.30 -4.45
CA PHE A 84 26.52 -14.94 -3.14
C PHE A 84 27.67 -15.97 -3.15
N LEU A 85 27.37 -17.24 -2.87
CA LEU A 85 28.34 -18.33 -2.75
C LEU A 85 28.60 -19.07 -4.07
N SER A 86 28.05 -18.62 -5.20
CA SER A 86 28.12 -19.33 -6.48
C SER A 86 29.52 -19.48 -7.09
N GLU A 87 30.43 -18.55 -6.80
CA GLU A 87 31.84 -18.61 -7.23
C GLU A 87 32.78 -18.73 -6.02
N ASN A 88 32.26 -19.23 -4.88
CA ASN A 88 33.05 -19.46 -3.68
C ASN A 88 33.62 -20.89 -3.68
N ALA A 89 34.89 -21.01 -4.06
CA ALA A 89 35.60 -22.28 -4.11
C ALA A 89 35.74 -22.98 -2.75
N GLU A 90 35.81 -22.22 -1.65
CA GLU A 90 35.84 -22.79 -0.30
C GLU A 90 34.50 -23.42 0.07
N PHE A 91 33.40 -22.74 -0.25
CA PHE A 91 32.05 -23.27 -0.06
C PHE A 91 31.83 -24.56 -0.86
N CYS A 92 32.24 -24.59 -2.13
CA CYS A 92 32.19 -25.80 -2.96
C CYS A 92 32.92 -26.98 -2.30
N ASN A 93 34.16 -26.76 -1.82
CA ASN A 93 34.93 -27.80 -1.11
C ASN A 93 34.23 -28.28 0.16
N LEU A 94 33.63 -27.37 0.92
CA LEU A 94 32.90 -27.71 2.14
C LEU A 94 31.63 -28.54 1.85
N CYS A 95 30.91 -28.23 0.76
CA CYS A 95 29.80 -29.07 0.30
C CYS A 95 30.28 -30.49 -0.01
N GLU A 96 31.31 -30.63 -0.86
CA GLU A 96 31.83 -31.94 -1.28
C GLU A 96 32.39 -32.75 -0.10
N ALA A 97 33.09 -32.09 0.84
CA ALA A 97 33.61 -32.72 2.06
C ALA A 97 32.49 -33.24 2.99
N GLN A 98 31.28 -32.70 2.87
CA GLN A 98 30.11 -33.11 3.65
C GLN A 98 29.18 -34.05 2.86
N GLY A 99 29.60 -34.51 1.67
CA GLY A 99 28.80 -35.39 0.82
C GLY A 99 27.60 -34.70 0.17
N ILE A 100 27.59 -33.37 0.11
CA ILE A 100 26.57 -32.56 -0.54
C ILE A 100 27.07 -32.17 -1.92
N VAL A 101 26.33 -32.51 -2.97
CA VAL A 101 26.75 -32.19 -4.35
C VAL A 101 26.58 -30.70 -4.61
N PHE A 102 27.66 -30.00 -4.97
CA PHE A 102 27.60 -28.63 -5.46
C PHE A 102 27.23 -28.61 -6.95
N LEU A 103 26.07 -28.01 -7.30
CA LEU A 103 25.60 -27.97 -8.68
C LEU A 103 26.28 -26.84 -9.47
N GLY A 104 27.54 -27.04 -9.82
CA GLY A 104 28.40 -26.07 -10.52
C GLY A 104 29.78 -26.66 -10.84
N PRO A 105 30.76 -25.84 -11.26
CA PRO A 105 32.14 -26.28 -11.44
C PRO A 105 32.76 -26.74 -10.10
N ASN A 106 33.91 -27.40 -10.16
CA ASN A 106 34.64 -27.75 -8.94
C ASN A 106 35.50 -26.57 -8.44
N ALA A 107 36.00 -26.68 -7.21
CA ALA A 107 36.76 -25.59 -6.57
C ALA A 107 38.08 -25.26 -7.31
N GLU A 108 38.72 -26.24 -7.95
CA GLU A 108 39.94 -26.01 -8.73
C GLU A 108 39.66 -25.21 -10.00
N GLN A 109 38.58 -25.55 -10.71
CA GLN A 109 38.10 -24.84 -11.91
C GLN A 109 37.69 -23.40 -11.60
N MET A 110 37.01 -23.18 -10.46
CA MET A 110 36.69 -21.81 -9.99
C MET A 110 37.96 -21.00 -9.73
N LYS A 111 38.94 -21.57 -9.02
CA LYS A 111 40.21 -20.88 -8.71
C LYS A 111 41.03 -20.59 -9.97
N ALA A 112 41.00 -21.49 -10.94
CA ALA A 112 41.70 -21.34 -12.22
C ALA A 112 41.28 -20.06 -12.96
N PHE A 113 40.00 -19.68 -12.88
CA PHE A 113 39.46 -18.48 -13.52
C PHE A 113 39.21 -17.30 -12.57
N GLY A 114 39.23 -17.50 -11.25
CA GLY A 114 38.96 -16.45 -10.26
C GLY A 114 40.07 -15.41 -10.10
N LEU A 115 41.31 -15.72 -10.50
CA LEU A 115 42.44 -14.78 -10.50
C LEU A 115 42.78 -14.36 -11.93
N LYS A 116 42.83 -13.04 -12.18
CA LYS A 116 43.06 -12.46 -13.52
C LYS A 116 44.33 -12.97 -14.21
N HIS A 117 45.42 -13.16 -13.48
CA HIS A 117 46.68 -13.63 -14.06
C HIS A 117 46.60 -15.12 -14.47
N THR A 118 46.00 -15.97 -13.62
CA THR A 118 45.84 -17.40 -13.91
C THR A 118 44.87 -17.63 -15.08
N ALA A 119 43.76 -16.88 -15.11
CA ALA A 119 42.82 -16.90 -16.22
C ALA A 119 43.50 -16.47 -17.53
N ARG A 120 44.35 -15.43 -17.48
CA ARG A 120 45.13 -14.96 -18.64
C ARG A 120 46.15 -16.00 -19.10
N GLU A 121 46.88 -16.64 -18.19
CA GLU A 121 47.82 -17.71 -18.54
C GLU A 121 47.13 -18.88 -19.23
N LEU A 122 45.95 -19.29 -18.74
CA LEU A 122 45.13 -20.32 -19.36
C LEU A 122 44.65 -19.88 -20.75
N ALA A 123 44.22 -18.63 -20.90
CA ALA A 123 43.86 -18.06 -22.19
C ALA A 123 45.03 -18.09 -23.19
N ILE A 124 46.25 -17.73 -22.76
CA ILE A 124 47.47 -17.81 -23.60
C ILE A 124 47.74 -19.27 -24.00
N GLN A 125 47.71 -20.20 -23.04
CA GLN A 125 47.97 -21.62 -23.29
C GLN A 125 46.94 -22.25 -24.25
N ALA A 126 45.68 -21.80 -24.16
CA ALA A 126 44.60 -22.22 -25.03
C ALA A 126 44.55 -21.44 -26.37
N ASN A 127 45.54 -20.59 -26.66
CA ASN A 127 45.60 -19.73 -27.85
C ASN A 127 44.35 -18.83 -28.05
N VAL A 128 43.76 -18.37 -26.95
CA VAL A 128 42.64 -17.44 -26.94
C VAL A 128 43.18 -16.02 -27.20
N PRO A 129 42.59 -15.24 -28.12
CA PRO A 129 43.00 -13.86 -28.35
C PRO A 129 42.82 -13.00 -27.10
N LEU A 130 43.84 -12.23 -26.75
CA LEU A 130 43.84 -11.32 -25.60
C LEU A 130 44.04 -9.89 -26.06
N LEU A 131 43.52 -8.93 -25.29
CA LEU A 131 43.83 -7.53 -25.52
C LEU A 131 45.35 -7.31 -25.44
N PRO A 132 45.92 -6.51 -26.37
CA PRO A 132 47.29 -6.05 -26.25
C PRO A 132 47.49 -5.40 -24.88
N GLY A 133 48.45 -5.90 -24.12
CA GLY A 133 48.69 -5.47 -22.75
C GLY A 133 50.13 -5.68 -22.34
N SER A 134 50.50 -5.13 -21.18
CA SER A 134 51.81 -5.32 -20.57
C SER A 134 51.81 -6.52 -19.63
N GLN A 135 53.00 -6.95 -19.22
CA GLN A 135 53.15 -7.72 -17.98
C GLN A 135 52.94 -6.80 -16.77
N LEU A 136 53.19 -7.31 -15.56
CA LEU A 136 53.30 -6.48 -14.37
C LEU A 136 54.39 -5.41 -14.58
N LEU A 137 54.00 -4.15 -14.36
CA LEU A 137 54.85 -2.98 -14.53
C LEU A 137 55.71 -2.78 -13.28
N ALA A 138 57.03 -2.71 -13.45
CA ALA A 138 57.99 -2.48 -12.37
C ALA A 138 57.93 -1.04 -11.83
N ASP A 139 57.74 -0.06 -12.72
CA ASP A 139 57.70 1.37 -12.37
C ASP A 139 56.89 2.22 -13.37
N GLU A 140 56.78 3.52 -13.09
CA GLU A 140 56.11 4.52 -13.94
C GLU A 140 56.78 4.63 -15.32
N GLY A 141 58.10 4.49 -15.41
CA GLY A 141 58.84 4.60 -16.67
C GLY A 141 58.50 3.45 -17.62
N GLU A 142 58.43 2.23 -17.10
CA GLU A 142 57.96 1.06 -17.84
C GLU A 142 56.49 1.21 -18.25
N ALA A 143 55.64 1.78 -17.38
CA ALA A 143 54.24 2.07 -17.72
C ALA A 143 54.14 2.97 -18.96
N VAL A 144 54.92 4.04 -19.04
CA VAL A 144 54.91 4.96 -20.20
C VAL A 144 55.38 4.25 -21.47
N LEU A 145 56.47 3.49 -21.41
CA LEU A 145 56.98 2.72 -22.56
C LEU A 145 55.93 1.71 -23.07
N GLU A 146 55.29 0.98 -22.16
CA GLU A 146 54.24 0.02 -22.51
C GLU A 146 52.98 0.71 -23.02
N GLY A 147 52.62 1.87 -22.48
CA GLY A 147 51.52 2.70 -22.97
C GLY A 147 51.72 3.15 -24.41
N GLU A 148 52.93 3.56 -24.78
CA GLU A 148 53.30 3.90 -26.15
C GLU A 148 53.29 2.67 -27.08
N ARG A 149 53.78 1.52 -26.60
CA ARG A 149 53.79 0.24 -27.36
C ARG A 149 52.38 -0.28 -27.66
N ILE A 150 51.49 -0.22 -26.67
CA ILE A 150 50.09 -0.66 -26.79
C ILE A 150 49.27 0.36 -27.61
N GLY A 151 49.62 1.64 -27.46
CA GLY A 151 48.94 2.78 -28.09
C GLY A 151 47.72 3.23 -27.29
N TYR A 152 47.65 4.53 -27.00
CA TYR A 152 46.54 5.15 -26.27
C TYR A 152 45.20 5.12 -27.03
N PRO A 153 44.05 5.20 -26.33
CA PRO A 153 43.92 5.12 -24.88
C PRO A 153 44.18 3.70 -24.34
N VAL A 154 44.67 3.63 -23.11
CA VAL A 154 44.97 2.40 -22.37
C VAL A 154 44.28 2.42 -21.01
N MET A 155 43.98 1.24 -20.47
CA MET A 155 43.44 1.07 -19.13
C MET A 155 44.56 0.59 -18.20
N LEU A 156 44.92 1.41 -17.21
CA LEU A 156 45.80 1.01 -16.11
C LEU A 156 44.97 0.24 -15.09
N LYS A 157 45.41 -0.95 -14.66
CA LYS A 157 44.67 -1.83 -13.74
C LYS A 157 45.60 -2.40 -12.67
N SER A 158 45.09 -2.63 -11.47
CA SER A 158 45.78 -3.43 -10.45
C SER A 158 45.40 -4.92 -10.53
N THR A 159 46.30 -5.81 -10.11
CA THR A 159 46.08 -7.26 -10.08
C THR A 159 45.00 -7.70 -9.08
N ALA A 160 44.84 -6.96 -7.98
CA ALA A 160 43.87 -7.23 -6.93
C ALA A 160 42.56 -6.41 -7.06
N GLY A 161 42.46 -5.52 -8.05
CA GLY A 161 41.31 -4.62 -8.23
C GLY A 161 40.06 -5.32 -8.79
N GLY A 162 38.97 -5.27 -8.03
CA GLY A 162 37.62 -5.69 -8.43
C GLY A 162 36.62 -4.51 -8.38
N GLY A 163 35.54 -4.58 -9.18
CA GLY A 163 34.45 -3.59 -9.13
C GLY A 163 34.80 -2.16 -9.57
N GLY A 164 35.84 -1.98 -10.39
CA GLY A 164 36.29 -0.66 -10.86
C GLY A 164 37.25 0.08 -9.93
N ILE A 165 37.53 -0.46 -8.74
CA ILE A 165 38.51 0.08 -7.80
C ILE A 165 39.91 -0.36 -8.22
N GLY A 166 40.84 0.60 -8.38
CA GLY A 166 42.20 0.31 -8.82
C GLY A 166 42.37 0.19 -10.34
N MET A 167 41.50 0.87 -11.12
CA MET A 167 41.71 1.04 -12.56
C MET A 167 41.45 2.48 -13.02
N ARG A 168 42.16 2.92 -14.05
CA ARG A 168 42.04 4.27 -14.61
C ARG A 168 42.24 4.24 -16.13
N LEU A 169 41.29 4.85 -16.86
CA LEU A 169 41.43 5.10 -18.29
C LEU A 169 42.42 6.25 -18.50
N VAL A 170 43.36 6.05 -19.41
CA VAL A 170 44.48 6.95 -19.66
C VAL A 170 44.56 7.24 -21.15
N TRP A 171 44.49 8.52 -21.52
CA TRP A 171 44.45 8.96 -22.91
C TRP A 171 45.81 9.32 -23.49
N ASN A 172 46.82 9.53 -22.65
CA ASN A 172 48.16 9.94 -23.06
C ASN A 172 49.19 9.65 -21.97
N ALA A 173 50.47 9.86 -22.29
CA ALA A 173 51.58 9.59 -21.38
C ALA A 173 51.60 10.47 -20.12
N GLU A 174 51.06 11.69 -20.16
CA GLU A 174 51.04 12.59 -19.00
C GLU A 174 50.03 12.11 -17.96
N GLU A 175 48.82 11.78 -18.41
CA GLU A 175 47.78 11.17 -17.56
C GLU A 175 48.23 9.82 -16.97
N LEU A 176 49.08 9.08 -17.68
CA LEU A 176 49.56 7.78 -17.22
C LEU A 176 50.44 7.90 -15.98
N LYS A 177 51.28 8.92 -15.92
CA LYS A 177 52.17 9.17 -14.78
C LYS A 177 51.35 9.47 -13.53
N ASP A 178 50.39 10.38 -13.65
CA ASP A 178 49.46 10.72 -12.57
C ASP A 178 48.61 9.53 -12.14
N ALA A 179 48.14 8.75 -13.11
CA ALA A 179 47.36 7.54 -12.86
C ALA A 179 48.18 6.47 -12.12
N TYR A 180 49.44 6.26 -12.51
CA TYR A 180 50.31 5.26 -11.91
C TYR A 180 50.53 5.52 -10.42
N ALA A 181 50.86 6.76 -10.04
CA ALA A 181 51.04 7.13 -8.63
C ALA A 181 49.76 6.91 -7.81
N THR A 182 48.61 7.34 -8.35
CA THR A 182 47.32 7.25 -7.66
C THR A 182 46.86 5.81 -7.48
N VAL A 183 46.91 5.01 -8.55
CA VAL A 183 46.43 3.61 -8.56
C VAL A 183 47.38 2.72 -7.76
N SER A 184 48.70 2.96 -7.80
CA SER A 184 49.68 2.25 -6.98
C SER A 184 49.42 2.46 -5.49
N TYR A 185 49.21 3.71 -5.06
CA TYR A 185 48.88 4.02 -3.67
C TYR A 185 47.57 3.36 -3.22
N LEU A 186 46.51 3.46 -4.04
CA LEU A 186 45.23 2.82 -3.77
C LEU A 186 45.34 1.30 -3.72
N ALA A 187 46.15 0.69 -4.58
CA ALA A 187 46.35 -0.76 -4.59
C ALA A 187 47.06 -1.23 -3.32
N GLN A 188 48.12 -0.53 -2.88
CA GLN A 188 48.85 -0.84 -1.65
C GLN A 188 48.02 -0.63 -0.38
N ALA A 189 47.17 0.40 -0.35
CA ALA A 189 46.34 0.71 0.82
C ALA A 189 45.18 -0.28 1.02
N ASN A 190 44.64 -0.83 -0.08
CA ASN A 190 43.42 -1.65 -0.04
C ASN A 190 43.66 -3.15 -0.24
N PHE A 191 44.81 -3.57 -0.76
CA PHE A 191 45.07 -4.97 -1.11
C PHE A 191 46.46 -5.43 -0.67
N LYS A 192 46.59 -6.73 -0.38
CA LYS A 192 47.88 -7.36 -0.02
C LYS A 192 48.84 -7.53 -1.22
N ASP A 193 48.34 -7.36 -2.44
CA ASP A 193 49.07 -7.49 -3.70
C ASP A 193 48.83 -6.25 -4.56
N ALA A 194 49.89 -5.56 -4.97
CA ALA A 194 49.86 -4.19 -5.51
C ALA A 194 50.42 -4.08 -6.94
N GLY A 195 50.51 -5.20 -7.67
CA GLY A 195 50.97 -5.19 -9.06
C GLY A 195 50.06 -4.38 -9.97
N LEU A 196 50.64 -3.56 -10.86
CA LEU A 196 49.92 -2.79 -11.88
C LEU A 196 50.24 -3.31 -13.28
N TYR A 197 49.30 -3.21 -14.21
CA TYR A 197 49.49 -3.56 -15.62
C TYR A 197 48.62 -2.69 -16.53
N LEU A 198 48.98 -2.62 -17.82
CA LEU A 198 48.25 -1.90 -18.85
C LEU A 198 47.55 -2.85 -19.82
N GLU A 199 46.36 -2.48 -20.27
CA GLU A 199 45.67 -3.12 -21.38
C GLU A 199 45.13 -2.08 -22.36
N LYS A 200 45.05 -2.46 -23.63
CA LYS A 200 44.39 -1.65 -24.65
C LYS A 200 42.94 -1.38 -24.23
N PHE A 201 42.51 -0.12 -24.33
CA PHE A 201 41.11 0.23 -24.17
C PHE A 201 40.42 0.27 -25.53
N VAL A 202 39.41 -0.58 -25.71
CA VAL A 202 38.56 -0.59 -26.91
C VAL A 202 37.42 0.40 -26.71
N GLN A 203 37.39 1.46 -27.52
CA GLN A 203 36.41 2.54 -27.37
C GLN A 203 35.01 2.10 -27.82
N ASN A 204 34.92 1.51 -29.01
CA ASN A 204 33.68 1.04 -29.62
C ASN A 204 33.53 -0.48 -29.39
N ALA A 205 33.51 -0.87 -28.13
CA ALA A 205 33.44 -2.26 -27.72
C ALA A 205 31.99 -2.78 -27.67
N ARG A 206 31.73 -3.94 -28.28
CA ARG A 206 30.60 -4.82 -27.95
C ARG A 206 31.04 -5.88 -26.94
N HIS A 207 30.11 -6.32 -26.10
CA HIS A 207 30.31 -7.39 -25.15
C HIS A 207 29.58 -8.63 -25.67
N ILE A 208 30.33 -9.61 -26.16
CA ILE A 208 29.81 -10.86 -26.70
C ILE A 208 30.26 -11.99 -25.79
N GLU A 209 29.35 -12.86 -25.39
CA GLU A 209 29.67 -13.96 -24.49
C GLU A 209 29.12 -15.29 -25.01
N VAL A 210 29.81 -16.39 -24.74
CA VAL A 210 29.44 -17.73 -25.21
C VAL A 210 29.02 -18.59 -24.03
N GLN A 211 27.77 -19.09 -24.07
CA GLN A 211 27.28 -20.07 -23.11
C GLN A 211 27.94 -21.42 -23.35
N ILE A 212 28.57 -21.96 -22.32
CA ILE A 212 29.10 -23.32 -22.35
C ILE A 212 28.38 -24.24 -21.36
N PHE A 213 28.48 -25.54 -21.60
CA PHE A 213 28.12 -26.58 -20.64
C PHE A 213 29.13 -27.72 -20.72
N GLY A 214 29.80 -28.03 -19.62
CA GLY A 214 30.82 -29.07 -19.55
C GLY A 214 30.44 -30.23 -18.64
N ASP A 215 30.95 -31.43 -18.92
CA ASP A 215 30.63 -32.65 -18.16
C ASP A 215 31.58 -32.93 -16.99
N GLY A 216 32.68 -32.17 -16.86
CA GLY A 216 33.73 -32.42 -15.88
C GLY A 216 34.80 -33.44 -16.31
N ASN A 217 34.64 -34.09 -17.47
CA ASN A 217 35.49 -35.18 -17.97
C ASN A 217 36.07 -34.89 -19.37
N GLY A 218 36.03 -33.64 -19.81
CA GLY A 218 36.66 -33.14 -21.04
C GLY A 218 35.69 -32.84 -22.18
N LEU A 219 34.41 -33.21 -22.07
CA LEU A 219 33.39 -32.75 -23.01
C LEU A 219 32.91 -31.35 -22.61
N VAL A 220 32.95 -30.43 -23.56
CA VAL A 220 32.38 -29.08 -23.43
C VAL A 220 31.57 -28.77 -24.66
N LEU A 221 30.33 -28.31 -24.46
CA LEU A 221 29.43 -27.83 -25.49
C LEU A 221 29.38 -26.30 -25.43
N ALA A 222 29.48 -25.62 -26.59
CA ALA A 222 29.01 -24.25 -26.72
C ALA A 222 27.58 -24.28 -27.25
N LEU A 223 26.65 -23.64 -26.55
CA LEU A 223 25.27 -23.53 -27.03
C LEU A 223 25.15 -22.43 -28.07
N GLY A 224 25.59 -21.22 -27.72
CA GLY A 224 25.56 -20.08 -28.61
C GLY A 224 26.03 -18.82 -27.90
N GLU A 225 26.12 -17.73 -28.66
CA GLU A 225 26.54 -16.43 -28.17
C GLU A 225 25.37 -15.54 -27.75
N ARG A 226 25.62 -14.63 -26.81
CA ARG A 226 24.73 -13.55 -26.41
C ARG A 226 25.44 -12.21 -26.61
N ASP A 227 24.71 -11.21 -27.04
CA ASP A 227 25.14 -9.82 -26.99
C ASP A 227 24.64 -9.18 -25.70
N CYS A 228 25.57 -8.73 -24.87
CA CYS A 228 25.31 -8.07 -23.59
C CYS A 228 25.80 -6.62 -23.59
N SER A 229 25.92 -5.98 -24.77
CA SER A 229 26.53 -4.66 -24.94
C SER A 229 25.70 -3.52 -24.36
N VAL A 230 24.40 -3.71 -24.15
CA VAL A 230 23.52 -2.70 -23.53
C VAL A 230 23.78 -2.66 -22.03
N GLN A 231 24.77 -1.86 -21.64
CA GLN A 231 25.27 -1.76 -20.27
C GLN A 231 25.29 -0.32 -19.77
N ARG A 232 24.98 -0.13 -18.49
CA ARG A 232 25.09 1.14 -17.78
C ARG A 232 26.15 1.01 -16.69
N ARG A 233 27.23 1.80 -16.75
CA ARG A 233 28.35 1.69 -15.79
C ARG A 233 28.81 0.23 -15.56
N ASN A 234 28.93 -0.51 -16.68
CA ASN A 234 29.28 -1.93 -16.72
C ASN A 234 28.25 -2.90 -16.10
N GLN A 235 27.03 -2.45 -15.82
CA GLN A 235 25.91 -3.30 -15.41
C GLN A 235 25.03 -3.60 -16.61
N LYS A 236 24.83 -4.88 -16.93
CA LYS A 236 24.00 -5.33 -18.06
C LYS A 236 22.51 -5.01 -17.81
N VAL A 237 21.82 -4.49 -18.81
CA VAL A 237 20.40 -4.06 -18.72
C VAL A 237 19.52 -4.84 -19.70
N ILE A 238 20.03 -5.07 -20.92
CA ILE A 238 19.35 -5.80 -22.00
C ILE A 238 20.35 -6.76 -22.63
N GLU A 239 19.90 -7.99 -22.89
CA GLU A 239 20.68 -9.02 -23.55
C GLU A 239 19.87 -9.64 -24.69
N GLU A 240 20.54 -10.04 -25.76
CA GLU A 240 19.88 -10.68 -26.91
C GLU A 240 20.70 -11.83 -27.50
N THR A 241 20.02 -12.79 -28.10
CA THR A 241 20.63 -13.91 -28.83
C THR A 241 19.76 -14.32 -30.03
N PRO A 242 20.36 -14.67 -31.18
CA PRO A 242 21.79 -14.57 -31.52
C PRO A 242 22.32 -13.13 -31.51
N ALA A 243 23.65 -12.94 -31.45
CA ALA A 243 24.21 -11.60 -31.49
C ALA A 243 24.04 -10.97 -32.89
N PRO A 244 23.55 -9.70 -33.00
CA PRO A 244 23.35 -9.05 -34.30
C PRO A 244 24.70 -8.80 -34.99
N HIS A 245 24.69 -8.77 -36.33
CA HIS A 245 25.86 -8.46 -37.18
C HIS A 245 27.09 -9.35 -36.97
N LEU A 246 26.95 -10.54 -36.38
CA LEU A 246 27.96 -11.59 -36.46
C LEU A 246 27.64 -12.50 -37.65
N ASN A 247 28.66 -12.91 -38.39
CA ASN A 247 28.54 -13.96 -39.40
C ASN A 247 28.86 -15.35 -38.80
N ASP A 248 28.55 -16.42 -39.53
CA ASP A 248 28.69 -17.79 -39.02
C ASP A 248 30.16 -18.18 -38.76
N GLU A 249 31.11 -17.61 -39.50
CA GLU A 249 32.54 -17.83 -39.28
C GLU A 249 33.00 -17.21 -37.95
N GLN A 250 32.57 -15.98 -37.65
CA GLN A 250 32.83 -15.31 -36.38
C GLN A 250 32.19 -16.07 -35.20
N ARG A 251 30.94 -16.54 -35.36
CA ARG A 251 30.28 -17.36 -34.33
C ARG A 251 31.03 -18.67 -34.07
N ALA A 252 31.35 -19.41 -35.13
CA ALA A 252 32.09 -20.65 -35.01
C ALA A 252 33.47 -20.41 -34.38
N TYR A 253 34.14 -19.31 -34.72
CA TYR A 253 35.41 -18.93 -34.14
C TYR A 253 35.33 -18.73 -32.62
N ILE A 254 34.46 -17.84 -32.13
CA ILE A 254 34.35 -17.57 -30.69
C ILE A 254 33.86 -18.78 -29.89
N GLN A 255 32.98 -19.60 -30.48
CA GLN A 255 32.49 -20.83 -29.84
C GLN A 255 33.60 -21.88 -29.71
N ASN A 256 34.40 -22.09 -30.76
CA ASN A 256 35.55 -23.01 -30.72
C ASN A 256 36.60 -22.56 -29.71
N VAL A 257 36.89 -21.26 -29.66
CA VAL A 257 37.80 -20.66 -28.68
C VAL A 257 37.30 -20.88 -27.25
N ALA A 258 36.00 -20.66 -27.00
CA ALA A 258 35.38 -20.91 -25.70
C ALA A 258 35.43 -22.39 -25.30
N ILE A 259 35.15 -23.31 -26.24
CA ILE A 259 35.25 -24.76 -26.01
C ILE A 259 36.67 -25.14 -25.62
N GLN A 260 37.68 -24.71 -26.39
CA GLN A 260 39.09 -25.05 -26.14
C GLN A 260 39.58 -24.57 -24.77
N LEU A 261 39.23 -23.32 -24.40
CA LEU A 261 39.59 -22.76 -23.10
C LEU A 261 38.98 -23.57 -21.95
N MET A 262 37.74 -24.01 -22.08
CA MET A 262 37.03 -24.69 -21.00
C MET A 262 37.39 -26.18 -20.94
N GLN A 263 37.76 -26.79 -22.08
CA GLN A 263 38.33 -28.13 -22.13
C GLN A 263 39.69 -28.22 -21.44
N SER A 264 40.50 -27.15 -21.46
CA SER A 264 41.83 -27.15 -20.83
C SER A 264 41.80 -27.35 -19.31
N VAL A 265 40.64 -27.16 -18.68
CA VAL A 265 40.41 -27.38 -17.24
C VAL A 265 39.35 -28.47 -16.95
N ASN A 266 38.95 -29.24 -17.97
CA ASN A 266 37.86 -30.22 -17.90
C ASN A 266 36.59 -29.65 -17.26
N TYR A 267 36.17 -28.44 -17.67
CA TYR A 267 35.13 -27.68 -16.99
C TYR A 267 33.84 -28.48 -16.75
N ARG A 268 33.20 -28.28 -15.59
CA ARG A 268 31.96 -28.95 -15.17
C ARG A 268 30.80 -27.96 -15.06
N SER A 269 29.60 -28.38 -15.49
CA SER A 269 28.34 -27.64 -15.38
C SER A 269 28.26 -26.43 -16.32
N ALA A 270 27.37 -25.47 -16.02
CA ALA A 270 27.21 -24.23 -16.78
C ALA A 270 28.34 -23.23 -16.49
N GLY A 271 28.76 -22.50 -17.51
CA GLY A 271 29.69 -21.37 -17.41
C GLY A 271 29.58 -20.49 -18.65
N THR A 272 30.28 -19.36 -18.64
CA THR A 272 30.28 -18.42 -19.77
C THR A 272 31.67 -17.88 -20.00
N VAL A 273 32.08 -17.83 -21.27
CA VAL A 273 33.31 -17.16 -21.71
C VAL A 273 32.94 -15.82 -22.33
N GLU A 274 33.41 -14.72 -21.76
CA GLU A 274 33.11 -13.36 -22.19
C GLU A 274 34.21 -12.78 -23.07
N PHE A 275 33.82 -12.03 -24.10
CA PHE A 275 34.68 -11.38 -25.07
C PHE A 275 34.33 -9.90 -25.24
N VAL A 276 35.36 -9.08 -25.41
CA VAL A 276 35.24 -7.74 -25.98
C VAL A 276 35.43 -7.85 -27.49
N MET A 277 34.45 -7.39 -28.26
CA MET A 277 34.55 -7.25 -29.71
C MET A 277 34.80 -5.79 -30.05
N ASP A 278 35.90 -5.50 -30.73
CA ASP A 278 36.15 -4.17 -31.30
C ASP A 278 35.34 -4.03 -32.58
N THR A 279 34.37 -3.11 -32.60
CA THR A 279 33.51 -2.92 -33.77
C THR A 279 34.24 -2.28 -34.96
N ASP A 280 35.38 -1.61 -34.72
CA ASP A 280 36.17 -0.97 -35.77
C ASP A 280 37.03 -2.01 -36.53
N THR A 281 37.61 -2.97 -35.81
CA THR A 281 38.47 -4.03 -36.40
C THR A 281 37.75 -5.35 -36.62
N GLN A 282 36.58 -5.54 -36.00
CA GLN A 282 35.82 -6.80 -35.96
C GLN A 282 36.55 -7.95 -35.23
N GLU A 283 37.58 -7.63 -34.45
CA GLU A 283 38.35 -8.61 -33.67
C GLU A 283 37.72 -8.86 -32.29
N PHE A 284 37.86 -10.09 -31.80
CA PHE A 284 37.40 -10.52 -30.48
C PHE A 284 38.58 -10.73 -29.54
N TYR A 285 38.44 -10.31 -28.29
CA TYR A 285 39.44 -10.47 -27.25
C TYR A 285 38.78 -11.00 -25.98
N PHE A 286 39.40 -12.00 -25.35
CA PHE A 286 38.94 -12.56 -24.09
C PHE A 286 38.91 -11.52 -22.98
N LEU A 287 37.81 -11.54 -22.22
CA LEU A 287 37.58 -10.67 -21.07
C LEU A 287 37.68 -11.47 -19.77
N GLU A 288 36.79 -12.44 -19.57
CA GLU A 288 36.76 -13.29 -18.39
C GLU A 288 35.95 -14.58 -18.60
N VAL A 289 36.01 -15.49 -17.63
CA VAL A 289 35.10 -16.64 -17.51
C VAL A 289 34.27 -16.47 -16.26
N ASN A 290 32.95 -16.50 -16.37
CA ASN A 290 32.08 -16.64 -15.21
C ASN A 290 31.86 -18.14 -14.94
N THR A 291 32.31 -18.61 -13.77
CA THR A 291 32.28 -20.03 -13.42
C THR A 291 30.96 -20.44 -12.78
N ARG A 292 29.85 -20.02 -13.39
CA ARG A 292 28.47 -20.19 -12.89
C ARG A 292 27.45 -19.95 -14.00
N LEU A 293 26.18 -20.22 -13.69
CA LEU A 293 25.06 -19.72 -14.48
C LEU A 293 25.00 -18.19 -14.41
N GLN A 294 24.55 -17.54 -15.48
CA GLN A 294 24.36 -16.08 -15.54
C GLN A 294 22.88 -15.69 -15.54
N VAL A 295 22.61 -14.40 -15.32
CA VAL A 295 21.25 -13.86 -15.22
C VAL A 295 20.48 -14.05 -16.53
N GLU A 296 21.16 -13.81 -17.65
CA GLU A 296 20.74 -13.80 -19.05
C GLU A 296 20.65 -15.19 -19.71
N HIS A 297 20.90 -16.27 -18.98
CA HIS A 297 20.82 -17.64 -19.54
C HIS A 297 19.45 -17.97 -20.18
N GLY A 298 18.39 -17.28 -19.75
CA GLY A 298 17.02 -17.48 -20.23
C GLY A 298 16.84 -17.22 -21.73
N VAL A 299 17.60 -16.31 -22.34
CA VAL A 299 17.52 -16.08 -23.80
C VAL A 299 18.11 -17.26 -24.59
N THR A 300 19.20 -17.85 -24.08
CA THR A 300 19.81 -19.05 -24.68
C THR A 300 18.86 -20.24 -24.60
N GLU A 301 18.23 -20.45 -23.44
CA GLU A 301 17.25 -21.52 -23.27
C GLU A 301 16.09 -21.42 -24.26
N GLN A 302 15.63 -20.20 -24.56
CA GLN A 302 14.53 -19.98 -25.48
C GLN A 302 14.85 -20.37 -26.92
N VAL A 303 15.99 -19.94 -27.45
CA VAL A 303 16.33 -20.20 -28.86
C VAL A 303 16.84 -21.62 -29.09
N PHE A 304 17.43 -22.27 -28.08
CA PHE A 304 17.93 -23.64 -28.21
C PHE A 304 16.96 -24.71 -27.67
N GLY A 305 15.89 -24.31 -26.96
CA GLY A 305 14.91 -25.24 -26.41
C GLY A 305 15.47 -26.14 -25.31
N VAL A 306 16.37 -25.62 -24.48
CA VAL A 306 17.02 -26.35 -23.37
C VAL A 306 16.64 -25.75 -22.01
N ASP A 307 16.77 -26.54 -20.94
CA ASP A 307 16.69 -26.06 -19.55
C ASP A 307 18.08 -26.26 -18.91
N LEU A 308 18.81 -25.17 -18.72
CA LEU A 308 20.17 -25.19 -18.20
C LEU A 308 20.20 -25.58 -16.72
N VAL A 309 19.17 -25.20 -15.94
CA VAL A 309 19.06 -25.63 -14.54
C VAL A 309 18.84 -27.14 -14.47
N GLU A 310 18.00 -27.69 -15.37
CA GLU A 310 17.77 -29.13 -15.47
C GLU A 310 19.06 -29.86 -15.82
N TRP A 311 19.87 -29.33 -16.75
CA TRP A 311 21.17 -29.89 -17.08
C TRP A 311 22.13 -29.87 -15.88
N MET A 312 22.21 -28.76 -15.15
CA MET A 312 23.04 -28.65 -13.94
C MET A 312 22.65 -29.69 -12.89
N VAL A 313 21.34 -29.85 -12.63
CA VAL A 313 20.80 -30.82 -11.67
C VAL A 313 21.08 -32.26 -12.11
N SER A 314 20.79 -32.58 -13.39
CA SER A 314 20.95 -33.93 -13.92
C SER A 314 22.42 -34.33 -14.02
N LEU A 315 23.32 -33.39 -14.29
CA LEU A 315 24.77 -33.63 -14.29
C LEU A 315 25.23 -33.95 -12.87
N GLY A 316 24.77 -33.18 -11.88
CA GLY A 316 25.07 -33.42 -10.48
C GLY A 316 24.61 -34.79 -9.98
N SER A 317 23.48 -35.31 -10.49
CA SER A 317 22.98 -36.64 -10.12
C SER A 317 23.59 -37.79 -10.94
N GLY A 318 24.42 -37.48 -11.95
CA GLY A 318 25.04 -38.47 -12.84
C GLY A 318 24.11 -38.99 -13.95
N ASP A 319 22.97 -38.35 -14.17
CA ASP A 319 21.96 -38.76 -15.16
C ASP A 319 22.01 -37.95 -16.47
N TRP A 320 22.82 -36.89 -16.53
CA TRP A 320 22.92 -36.06 -17.73
C TRP A 320 23.57 -36.79 -18.89
N VAL A 321 22.97 -36.66 -20.06
CA VAL A 321 23.47 -37.19 -21.32
C VAL A 321 23.59 -36.03 -22.30
N ALA A 322 24.75 -35.92 -22.93
CA ALA A 322 24.99 -34.92 -23.95
C ALA A 322 24.01 -35.08 -25.13
N PRO A 323 23.50 -33.99 -25.73
CA PRO A 323 22.69 -34.06 -26.94
C PRO A 323 23.39 -34.87 -28.04
N THR A 324 22.65 -35.76 -28.70
CA THR A 324 23.18 -36.62 -29.78
C THR A 324 23.31 -35.88 -31.12
N SER A 325 22.68 -34.72 -31.24
CA SER A 325 22.71 -33.85 -32.43
C SER A 325 23.12 -32.44 -32.02
N THR A 326 23.77 -31.72 -32.94
CA THR A 326 24.13 -30.32 -32.75
C THR A 326 22.85 -29.50 -32.56
N LEU A 327 22.81 -28.71 -31.50
CA LEU A 327 21.68 -27.83 -31.22
C LEU A 327 21.79 -26.60 -32.14
N GLU A 328 20.68 -26.25 -32.78
CA GLU A 328 20.58 -25.09 -33.65
C GLU A 328 19.71 -24.01 -32.99
N SER A 329 20.12 -22.76 -33.10
CA SER A 329 19.33 -21.62 -32.64
C SER A 329 18.08 -21.46 -33.51
N LYS A 330 16.91 -21.29 -32.88
CA LYS A 330 15.64 -21.06 -33.55
C LYS A 330 15.05 -19.71 -33.11
N GLY A 331 15.01 -18.78 -34.05
CA GLY A 331 14.49 -17.44 -33.83
C GLY A 331 15.49 -16.52 -33.13
N HIS A 332 14.96 -15.49 -32.47
CA HIS A 332 15.70 -14.46 -31.75
C HIS A 332 15.02 -14.21 -30.41
N SER A 333 15.79 -14.16 -29.34
CA SER A 333 15.29 -13.89 -27.98
C SER A 333 15.96 -12.65 -27.39
N ILE A 334 15.16 -11.85 -26.70
CA ILE A 334 15.57 -10.62 -26.02
C ILE A 334 15.13 -10.71 -24.57
N GLN A 335 16.03 -10.36 -23.66
CA GLN A 335 15.76 -10.17 -22.24
C GLN A 335 15.96 -8.72 -21.86
N VAL A 336 15.06 -8.19 -21.03
CA VAL A 336 15.29 -6.96 -20.27
C VAL A 336 15.25 -7.23 -18.77
N ARG A 337 16.00 -6.43 -18.01
CA ARG A 337 16.04 -6.47 -16.55
C ARG A 337 15.26 -5.30 -15.95
N LEU A 338 14.08 -5.59 -15.42
CA LEU A 338 13.28 -4.64 -14.66
C LEU A 338 13.85 -4.51 -13.26
N TYR A 339 14.22 -3.30 -12.87
CA TYR A 339 14.84 -2.94 -11.60
C TYR A 339 13.99 -1.91 -10.84
N ALA A 340 13.95 -2.04 -9.52
CA ALA A 340 13.48 -1.01 -8.61
C ALA A 340 14.57 0.05 -8.41
N GLU A 341 14.77 0.86 -9.44
CA GLU A 341 15.72 1.97 -9.48
C GLU A 341 15.02 3.19 -10.08
N ASP A 342 15.41 4.38 -9.64
CA ASP A 342 14.97 5.66 -10.20
C ASP A 342 15.98 6.19 -11.24
N PRO A 343 15.71 6.10 -12.55
CA PRO A 343 16.64 6.56 -13.58
C PRO A 343 16.93 8.07 -13.51
N ILE A 344 15.98 8.89 -13.01
CA ILE A 344 16.14 10.35 -12.88
C ILE A 344 17.14 10.67 -11.76
N LYS A 345 17.11 9.90 -10.67
CA LYS A 345 18.03 10.03 -9.53
C LYS A 345 19.26 9.14 -9.68
N ASN A 346 19.84 9.09 -10.87
CA ASN A 346 21.05 8.31 -11.16
C ASN A 346 20.92 6.82 -10.82
N PHE A 347 19.73 6.25 -10.99
CA PHE A 347 19.40 4.85 -10.68
C PHE A 347 19.59 4.52 -9.19
N GLN A 348 19.20 5.47 -8.34
CA GLN A 348 19.11 5.22 -6.92
C GLN A 348 18.12 4.07 -6.67
N PRO A 349 18.47 3.05 -5.87
CA PRO A 349 17.55 1.98 -5.53
C PRO A 349 16.27 2.51 -4.86
N SER A 350 15.13 1.99 -5.30
CA SER A 350 13.82 2.32 -4.75
C SER A 350 13.31 1.13 -3.94
N ALA A 351 12.99 1.36 -2.67
CA ALA A 351 12.47 0.34 -1.76
C ALA A 351 11.05 0.69 -1.32
N GLY A 352 10.25 -0.33 -1.00
CA GLY A 352 8.88 -0.16 -0.54
C GLY A 352 7.92 -1.22 -1.05
N LEU A 353 6.63 -0.99 -0.78
CA LEU A 353 5.53 -1.89 -1.12
C LEU A 353 5.14 -1.74 -2.59
N LEU A 354 5.07 -2.87 -3.31
CA LEU A 354 4.46 -2.93 -4.63
C LEU A 354 2.94 -3.02 -4.49
N THR A 355 2.23 -1.98 -4.90
CA THR A 355 0.76 -1.91 -4.81
C THR A 355 0.05 -2.48 -6.02
N HIS A 356 0.77 -2.66 -7.14
CA HIS A 356 0.30 -3.38 -8.33
C HIS A 356 1.48 -4.00 -9.05
N VAL A 357 1.33 -5.25 -9.49
CA VAL A 357 2.30 -5.98 -10.31
C VAL A 357 1.53 -6.79 -11.35
N GLU A 358 1.76 -6.46 -12.62
CA GLU A 358 1.21 -7.16 -13.76
C GLU A 358 2.27 -7.31 -14.84
N PHE A 359 2.41 -8.52 -15.37
CA PHE A 359 3.33 -8.85 -16.46
C PHE A 359 2.55 -9.49 -17.61
N ASP A 360 2.99 -9.29 -18.86
CA ASP A 360 2.37 -9.94 -20.03
C ASP A 360 2.52 -11.46 -19.93
N ALA A 361 1.40 -12.18 -19.87
CA ALA A 361 1.38 -13.64 -19.79
C ALA A 361 1.98 -14.33 -21.03
N ASN A 362 2.12 -13.63 -22.15
CA ASN A 362 2.74 -14.16 -23.37
C ASN A 362 4.27 -14.13 -23.33
N ALA A 363 4.86 -13.36 -22.40
CA ALA A 363 6.30 -13.34 -22.19
C ALA A 363 6.72 -14.37 -21.13
N ARG A 364 7.98 -14.79 -21.19
CA ARG A 364 8.60 -15.55 -20.11
C ARG A 364 9.06 -14.56 -19.03
N ASN A 365 8.28 -14.45 -17.97
CA ASN A 365 8.58 -13.58 -16.83
C ASN A 365 9.25 -14.38 -15.70
N GLU A 366 10.51 -14.08 -15.41
CA GLU A 366 11.21 -14.60 -14.23
C GLU A 366 11.25 -13.53 -13.14
N THR A 367 10.30 -13.63 -12.21
CA THR A 367 10.12 -12.68 -11.10
C THR A 367 10.12 -13.40 -9.76
N TRP A 368 10.27 -12.63 -8.68
CA TRP A 368 10.06 -13.05 -7.30
C TRP A 368 9.03 -12.19 -6.56
N VAL A 369 8.44 -11.22 -7.27
CA VAL A 369 7.46 -10.30 -6.70
C VAL A 369 6.07 -10.56 -7.24
N GLU A 370 5.10 -10.10 -6.47
CA GLU A 370 3.67 -10.02 -6.76
C GLU A 370 3.08 -8.78 -6.06
N THR A 371 1.84 -8.40 -6.39
CA THR A 371 1.11 -7.34 -5.68
C THR A 371 1.13 -7.62 -4.16
N GLY A 372 1.62 -6.67 -3.37
CA GLY A 372 1.84 -6.82 -1.93
C GLY A 372 3.24 -7.28 -1.53
N SER A 373 4.17 -7.40 -2.47
CA SER A 373 5.60 -7.64 -2.18
C SER A 373 6.27 -6.38 -1.68
N ASN A 374 7.15 -6.51 -0.67
CA ASN A 374 7.98 -5.41 -0.19
C ASN A 374 9.40 -5.56 -0.74
N VAL A 375 9.86 -4.58 -1.52
CA VAL A 375 11.21 -4.52 -2.08
C VAL A 375 12.12 -3.84 -1.07
N SER A 376 13.16 -4.53 -0.61
CA SER A 376 14.10 -4.01 0.39
C SER A 376 15.35 -3.41 -0.26
N SER A 377 16.08 -2.60 0.50
CA SER A 377 17.36 -2.00 0.08
C SER A 377 18.59 -2.86 0.44
N PHE A 378 18.41 -4.06 1.00
CA PHE A 378 19.52 -4.88 1.53
C PHE A 378 20.28 -5.66 0.46
N TYR A 379 19.67 -5.89 -0.70
CA TYR A 379 20.19 -6.76 -1.75
C TYR A 379 20.19 -6.06 -3.11
N ASP A 380 20.11 -6.87 -4.16
CA ASP A 380 19.89 -6.45 -5.54
C ASP A 380 18.44 -5.96 -5.77
N PRO A 381 18.25 -4.86 -6.53
CA PRO A 381 16.94 -4.28 -6.80
C PRO A 381 16.19 -4.93 -7.98
N MET A 382 16.61 -6.08 -8.51
CA MET A 382 15.96 -6.69 -9.69
C MET A 382 14.57 -7.17 -9.32
N ILE A 383 13.57 -6.70 -10.06
CA ILE A 383 12.16 -7.07 -9.90
C ILE A 383 11.86 -8.31 -10.74
N ALA A 384 12.19 -8.24 -12.04
CA ALA A 384 11.90 -9.30 -12.98
C ALA A 384 12.88 -9.30 -14.14
N LYS A 385 13.04 -10.48 -14.74
CA LYS A 385 13.57 -10.64 -16.09
C LYS A 385 12.40 -10.92 -17.02
N ILE A 386 12.25 -10.10 -18.03
CA ILE A 386 11.18 -10.24 -19.03
C ILE A 386 11.85 -10.70 -20.31
N ILE A 387 11.47 -11.89 -20.77
CA ILE A 387 12.10 -12.57 -21.90
C ILE A 387 11.04 -12.81 -22.97
N VAL A 388 11.33 -12.38 -24.19
CA VAL A 388 10.50 -12.67 -25.37
C VAL A 388 11.31 -13.41 -26.42
N THR A 389 10.62 -14.16 -27.28
CA THR A 389 11.23 -14.92 -28.36
C THR A 389 10.33 -14.85 -29.58
N SER A 390 10.91 -14.64 -30.75
CA SER A 390 10.18 -14.59 -32.03
C SER A 390 11.04 -15.10 -33.17
N GLU A 391 10.46 -15.25 -34.37
CA GLU A 391 11.17 -15.82 -35.53
C GLU A 391 12.36 -14.97 -36.01
N THR A 392 12.31 -13.65 -35.79
CA THR A 392 13.32 -12.70 -36.24
C THR A 392 13.62 -11.69 -35.15
N ARG A 393 14.75 -10.99 -35.24
CA ARG A 393 15.10 -9.90 -34.33
C ARG A 393 14.05 -8.79 -34.32
N ASP A 394 13.58 -8.35 -35.49
CA ASP A 394 12.59 -7.28 -35.59
C ASP A 394 11.26 -7.67 -34.95
N SER A 395 10.79 -8.90 -35.16
CA SER A 395 9.59 -9.40 -34.49
C SER A 395 9.78 -9.58 -32.98
N ALA A 396 10.99 -9.93 -32.51
CA ALA A 396 11.31 -10.00 -31.09
C ALA A 396 11.33 -8.60 -30.43
N ILE A 397 11.83 -7.58 -31.13
CA ILE A 397 11.78 -6.17 -30.69
C ILE A 397 10.33 -5.71 -30.57
N GLN A 398 9.49 -6.01 -31.57
CA GLN A 398 8.07 -5.67 -31.52
C GLN A 398 7.37 -6.40 -30.36
N ALA A 399 7.62 -7.70 -30.19
CA ALA A 399 7.09 -8.47 -29.07
C ALA A 399 7.52 -7.88 -27.71
N MET A 400 8.78 -7.48 -27.55
CA MET A 400 9.26 -6.83 -26.33
C MET A 400 8.58 -5.48 -26.11
N THR A 401 8.39 -4.70 -27.17
CA THR A 401 7.66 -3.42 -27.11
C THR A 401 6.24 -3.62 -26.59
N ASP A 402 5.51 -4.57 -27.18
CA ASP A 402 4.14 -4.89 -26.80
C ASP A 402 4.05 -5.44 -25.36
N THR A 403 5.01 -6.27 -24.96
CA THR A 403 5.11 -6.83 -23.60
C THR A 403 5.40 -5.75 -22.56
N LEU A 404 6.33 -4.82 -22.82
CA LEU A 404 6.65 -3.74 -21.88
C LEU A 404 5.53 -2.71 -21.78
N ALA A 405 4.72 -2.53 -22.82
CA ALA A 405 3.52 -1.69 -22.76
C ALA A 405 2.41 -2.27 -21.85
N LYS A 406 2.35 -3.61 -21.72
CA LYS A 406 1.42 -4.31 -20.82
C LYS A 406 1.97 -4.55 -19.41
N THR A 407 3.25 -4.33 -19.21
CA THR A 407 3.89 -4.51 -17.89
C THR A 407 3.56 -3.32 -17.00
N GLN A 408 3.05 -3.58 -15.80
CA GLN A 408 2.73 -2.54 -14.82
C GLN A 408 3.32 -2.90 -13.45
N VAL A 409 4.11 -2.00 -12.89
CA VAL A 409 4.63 -2.11 -11.53
C VAL A 409 4.46 -0.76 -10.85
N ALA A 410 3.76 -0.72 -9.72
CA ALA A 410 3.41 0.50 -9.01
C ALA A 410 3.70 0.41 -7.51
N GLY A 411 3.77 1.57 -6.85
CA GLY A 411 4.04 1.72 -5.42
C GLY A 411 5.47 2.20 -5.12
N ILE A 412 6.41 1.92 -6.03
CA ILE A 412 7.79 2.41 -6.00
C ILE A 412 8.24 2.77 -7.43
N GLU A 413 9.37 3.46 -7.54
CA GLU A 413 9.97 3.79 -8.83
C GLU A 413 10.69 2.58 -9.45
N THR A 414 10.65 2.48 -10.78
CA THR A 414 11.31 1.42 -11.53
C THR A 414 11.95 1.96 -12.81
N ASN A 415 12.88 1.20 -13.39
CA ASN A 415 13.47 1.53 -14.69
C ASN A 415 12.58 1.17 -15.89
N LEU A 416 11.28 0.88 -15.72
CA LEU A 416 10.41 0.41 -16.81
C LEU A 416 10.34 1.38 -18.00
N GLU A 417 10.10 2.67 -17.74
CA GLU A 417 10.04 3.70 -18.80
C GLU A 417 11.39 3.82 -19.52
N TYR A 418 12.49 3.67 -18.79
CA TYR A 418 13.84 3.65 -19.36
C TYR A 418 14.05 2.46 -20.30
N LEU A 419 13.59 1.26 -19.93
CA LEU A 419 13.64 0.07 -20.79
C LEU A 419 12.80 0.23 -22.06
N GLN A 420 11.59 0.76 -21.92
CA GLN A 420 10.70 1.03 -23.06
C GLN A 420 11.38 1.97 -24.08
N ASN A 421 12.02 3.04 -23.60
CA ASN A 421 12.75 3.99 -24.46
C ASN A 421 13.97 3.35 -25.14
N ILE A 422 14.71 2.45 -24.46
CA ILE A 422 15.85 1.76 -25.09
C ILE A 422 15.38 0.84 -26.22
N ILE A 423 14.33 0.04 -26.00
CA ILE A 423 13.81 -0.88 -27.01
C ILE A 423 13.30 -0.11 -28.25
N ASP A 424 12.69 1.06 -28.05
CA ASP A 424 12.17 1.88 -29.14
C ASP A 424 13.25 2.69 -29.89
N CYS A 425 14.49 2.77 -29.38
CA CYS A 425 15.51 3.64 -29.99
C CYS A 425 16.14 3.04 -31.27
N ASP A 426 16.56 3.92 -32.18
CA ASP A 426 17.15 3.54 -33.47
C ASP A 426 18.45 2.74 -33.33
N VAL A 427 19.29 3.04 -32.33
CA VAL A 427 20.56 2.34 -32.11
C VAL A 427 20.33 0.86 -31.76
N PHE A 428 19.36 0.59 -30.88
CA PHE A 428 19.00 -0.78 -30.53
C PHE A 428 18.32 -1.49 -31.69
N LYS A 429 17.37 -0.84 -32.39
CA LYS A 429 16.73 -1.39 -33.59
C LYS A 429 17.76 -1.73 -34.69
N ALA A 430 18.79 -0.91 -34.86
CA ALA A 430 19.87 -1.17 -35.81
C ALA A 430 20.84 -2.27 -35.36
N GLY A 431 20.89 -2.65 -34.07
CA GLY A 431 21.82 -3.64 -33.54
C GLY A 431 23.27 -3.13 -33.43
N THR A 432 23.45 -1.81 -33.36
CA THR A 432 24.78 -1.14 -33.36
C THR A 432 25.16 -0.60 -31.98
N GLN A 433 24.55 -1.10 -30.91
CA GLN A 433 24.90 -0.75 -29.55
C GLN A 433 26.36 -1.06 -29.22
N THR A 434 26.97 -0.24 -28.37
CA THR A 434 28.27 -0.51 -27.74
C THR A 434 28.10 -0.51 -26.21
N THR A 435 29.08 -1.03 -25.49
CA THR A 435 29.15 -0.98 -24.02
C THR A 435 29.09 0.44 -23.42
N ARG A 436 29.26 1.47 -24.24
CA ARG A 436 29.14 2.88 -23.84
C ARG A 436 27.82 3.54 -24.25
N PHE A 437 26.98 2.86 -25.03
CA PHE A 437 25.73 3.40 -25.59
C PHE A 437 24.86 4.10 -24.54
N LEU A 438 24.62 3.46 -23.40
CA LEU A 438 23.76 4.02 -22.35
C LEU A 438 24.38 5.20 -21.59
N ASN A 439 25.68 5.47 -21.73
CA ASN A 439 26.31 6.61 -21.05
C ASN A 439 25.91 7.96 -21.66
N THR A 440 25.44 7.96 -22.91
CA THR A 440 25.01 9.16 -23.65
C THR A 440 23.56 9.03 -24.14
N PHE A 441 22.84 8.01 -23.69
CA PHE A 441 21.47 7.77 -24.10
C PHE A 441 20.54 8.76 -23.40
N GLU A 442 19.75 9.49 -24.18
CA GLU A 442 18.68 10.36 -23.67
C GLU A 442 17.34 9.65 -23.81
N TRP A 443 16.51 9.71 -22.78
CA TRP A 443 15.19 9.08 -22.76
C TRP A 443 14.10 10.06 -22.37
N LYS A 444 12.87 9.77 -22.77
CA LYS A 444 11.68 10.54 -22.41
C LYS A 444 11.24 10.12 -21.01
N THR A 445 10.90 11.12 -20.19
CA THR A 445 10.47 10.95 -18.79
C THR A 445 9.14 11.65 -18.60
N GLN A 446 8.10 10.90 -18.28
CA GLN A 446 6.75 11.43 -18.15
C GLN A 446 6.29 11.41 -16.69
N LYS A 447 6.98 12.20 -15.85
CA LYS A 447 6.77 12.18 -14.39
C LYS A 447 6.75 13.58 -13.78
N ILE A 448 6.06 13.67 -12.65
CA ILE A 448 6.17 14.78 -11.70
C ILE A 448 6.92 14.26 -10.47
N GLU A 449 7.98 14.97 -10.09
CA GLU A 449 8.73 14.71 -8.85
C GLU A 449 8.21 15.59 -7.72
N VAL A 450 7.95 14.98 -6.58
CA VAL A 450 7.55 15.70 -5.36
C VAL A 450 8.79 16.21 -4.63
N LEU A 451 9.04 17.52 -4.69
CA LEU A 451 10.13 18.16 -3.95
C LEU A 451 9.72 18.45 -2.50
N GLN A 452 8.45 18.81 -2.28
CA GLN A 452 7.82 18.96 -0.97
C GLN A 452 6.37 18.47 -1.07
N ALA A 453 5.90 17.73 -0.08
CA ALA A 453 4.59 17.08 -0.15
C ALA A 453 3.41 17.97 0.26
N GLY A 454 3.65 19.14 0.87
CA GLY A 454 2.61 19.90 1.58
C GLY A 454 2.25 19.23 2.91
N ILE A 455 1.13 19.65 3.53
CA ILE A 455 0.68 19.10 4.82
C ILE A 455 0.00 17.74 4.61
N GLN A 456 -0.99 17.70 3.73
CA GLN A 456 -1.64 16.46 3.29
C GLN A 456 -2.02 16.60 1.82
N THR A 457 -1.26 15.93 0.95
CA THR A 457 -1.56 15.83 -0.48
C THR A 457 -1.78 14.36 -0.84
N ALA A 458 -2.92 14.05 -1.45
CA ALA A 458 -3.28 12.69 -1.84
C ALA A 458 -3.87 12.65 -3.26
N VAL A 459 -3.75 11.49 -3.92
CA VAL A 459 -4.43 11.27 -5.20
C VAL A 459 -5.90 10.97 -4.93
N GLN A 460 -6.79 11.71 -5.57
CA GLN A 460 -8.24 11.51 -5.47
C GLN A 460 -8.88 11.60 -6.85
N ASP A 461 -9.77 10.67 -7.16
CA ASP A 461 -10.73 10.80 -8.26
C ASP A 461 -12.00 11.52 -7.78
N VAL A 462 -12.94 11.79 -8.68
CA VAL A 462 -14.12 12.62 -8.40
C VAL A 462 -15.19 11.83 -7.65
N THR A 463 -15.46 10.59 -8.06
CA THR A 463 -16.58 9.78 -7.56
C THR A 463 -16.19 8.85 -6.40
N GLY A 464 -14.91 8.51 -6.26
CA GLY A 464 -14.46 7.52 -5.30
C GLY A 464 -14.86 6.09 -5.65
N ARG A 465 -14.75 5.23 -4.63
CA ARG A 465 -14.89 3.77 -4.65
C ARG A 465 -16.27 3.32 -4.14
N LEU A 466 -17.25 3.31 -5.03
CA LEU A 466 -18.60 2.84 -4.73
C LEU A 466 -18.70 1.31 -4.85
N GLY A 467 -19.75 0.69 -4.29
CA GLY A 467 -19.98 -0.76 -4.40
C GLY A 467 -19.63 -1.59 -3.16
N TYR A 468 -19.07 -0.98 -2.12
CA TYR A 468 -18.42 -1.69 -1.02
C TYR A 468 -18.76 -1.15 0.39
N TRP A 469 -19.80 -0.32 0.50
CA TRP A 469 -20.21 0.26 1.78
C TRP A 469 -20.72 -0.80 2.77
N ASP A 470 -21.29 -1.91 2.25
CA ASP A 470 -21.79 -3.04 3.02
C ASP A 470 -20.71 -3.87 3.73
N VAL A 471 -19.45 -3.67 3.35
CA VAL A 471 -18.27 -4.24 4.01
C VAL A 471 -17.40 -3.17 4.68
N GLY A 472 -17.87 -1.92 4.74
CA GLY A 472 -17.16 -0.81 5.37
C GLY A 472 -15.90 -0.35 4.65
N VAL A 473 -15.91 -0.44 3.32
CA VAL A 473 -14.92 0.25 2.49
C VAL A 473 -15.50 1.61 2.10
N PRO A 474 -14.87 2.72 2.50
CA PRO A 474 -15.36 4.04 2.13
C PRO A 474 -15.08 4.37 0.66
N PRO A 475 -15.90 5.26 0.06
CA PRO A 475 -15.63 5.73 -1.29
C PRO A 475 -14.35 6.53 -1.38
N SER A 476 -13.99 7.28 -0.33
CA SER A 476 -12.94 8.29 -0.45
C SER A 476 -13.29 9.27 -1.58
N GLY A 477 -12.43 9.41 -2.59
CA GLY A 477 -12.59 10.42 -3.62
C GLY A 477 -12.35 11.83 -3.07
N ALA A 478 -12.47 12.81 -3.97
CA ALA A 478 -12.38 14.21 -3.62
C ALA A 478 -13.51 14.57 -2.64
N ILE A 479 -13.18 15.17 -1.50
CA ILE A 479 -14.20 15.64 -0.56
C ILE A 479 -14.93 16.89 -1.08
N ASP A 480 -14.28 17.65 -1.97
CA ASP A 480 -14.89 18.67 -2.83
C ASP A 480 -14.76 18.19 -4.30
N PRO A 481 -15.66 17.29 -4.73
CA PRO A 481 -15.64 16.73 -6.08
C PRO A 481 -15.97 17.77 -7.16
N LEU A 482 -16.68 18.85 -6.83
CA LEU A 482 -17.03 19.91 -7.78
C LEU A 482 -15.77 20.65 -8.25
N SER A 483 -14.90 21.06 -7.33
CA SER A 483 -13.64 21.74 -7.68
C SER A 483 -12.71 20.87 -8.52
N LEU A 484 -12.54 19.59 -8.17
CA LEU A 484 -11.73 18.66 -8.98
C LEU A 484 -12.35 18.45 -10.36
N ASN A 485 -13.67 18.30 -10.45
CA ASN A 485 -14.36 18.13 -11.72
C ASN A 485 -14.21 19.35 -12.63
N VAL A 486 -14.31 20.56 -12.09
CA VAL A 486 -14.06 21.80 -12.84
C VAL A 486 -12.63 21.84 -13.39
N ALA A 487 -11.63 21.45 -12.58
CA ALA A 487 -10.25 21.35 -13.05
C ALA A 487 -10.15 20.38 -14.24
N ASN A 488 -10.81 19.22 -14.16
CA ASN A 488 -10.86 18.25 -15.24
C ASN A 488 -11.57 18.79 -16.50
N GLN A 489 -12.69 19.49 -16.36
CA GLN A 489 -13.40 20.11 -17.48
C GLN A 489 -12.56 21.15 -18.21
N LEU A 490 -11.88 22.03 -17.48
CA LEU A 490 -10.98 23.03 -18.06
C LEU A 490 -9.81 22.40 -18.83
N LEU A 491 -9.30 21.27 -18.32
CA LEU A 491 -8.27 20.48 -18.97
C LEU A 491 -8.82 19.63 -20.13
N GLY A 492 -10.13 19.46 -20.26
CA GLY A 492 -10.73 18.49 -21.19
C GLY A 492 -10.29 17.05 -20.87
N ASN A 493 -10.24 16.71 -19.58
CA ASN A 493 -10.00 15.36 -19.10
C ASN A 493 -11.29 14.53 -19.18
N ALA A 494 -11.15 13.20 -19.17
CA ALA A 494 -12.30 12.31 -19.06
C ALA A 494 -13.02 12.52 -17.71
N PRO A 495 -14.34 12.24 -17.61
CA PRO A 495 -15.03 12.23 -16.33
C PRO A 495 -14.33 11.34 -15.31
N ASN A 496 -14.38 11.73 -14.04
CA ASN A 496 -13.74 11.01 -12.93
C ASN A 496 -12.20 10.88 -13.02
N THR A 497 -11.52 11.72 -13.80
CA THR A 497 -10.05 11.73 -13.83
C THR A 497 -9.46 12.14 -12.48
N ALA A 498 -8.47 11.40 -11.98
CA ALA A 498 -7.82 11.72 -10.71
C ALA A 498 -6.90 12.96 -10.79
N GLY A 499 -6.90 13.73 -9.70
CA GLY A 499 -5.99 14.84 -9.45
C GLY A 499 -5.39 14.77 -8.04
N LEU A 500 -4.68 15.82 -7.65
CA LEU A 500 -4.11 15.93 -6.30
C LEU A 500 -5.00 16.77 -5.40
N GLU A 501 -5.54 16.20 -4.34
CA GLU A 501 -6.22 16.92 -3.26
C GLU A 501 -5.19 17.43 -2.26
N CYS A 502 -5.03 18.75 -2.14
CA CYS A 502 -4.14 19.42 -1.19
C CYS A 502 -4.95 19.98 -0.03
N THR A 503 -4.57 19.67 1.21
CA THR A 503 -5.26 20.16 2.42
C THR A 503 -4.35 21.11 3.21
N LEU A 504 -4.86 22.29 3.57
CA LEU A 504 -4.18 23.41 4.24
C LEU A 504 -2.99 24.06 3.50
N GLN A 505 -2.12 23.27 2.87
CA GLN A 505 -0.95 23.74 2.12
C GLN A 505 -0.59 22.73 1.03
N GLY A 506 -0.34 23.24 -0.17
CA GLY A 506 0.01 22.41 -1.32
C GLY A 506 1.49 22.00 -1.42
N PRO A 507 1.83 21.15 -2.41
CA PRO A 507 3.17 20.64 -2.63
C PRO A 507 4.08 21.59 -3.42
N SER A 508 5.37 21.24 -3.49
CA SER A 508 6.28 21.72 -4.54
C SER A 508 6.59 20.57 -5.50
N LEU A 509 6.32 20.77 -6.79
CA LEU A 509 6.32 19.74 -7.83
C LEU A 509 7.22 20.14 -8.98
N LYS A 510 8.15 19.26 -9.37
CA LYS A 510 9.01 19.42 -10.55
C LYS A 510 8.52 18.55 -11.69
N PHE A 511 8.31 19.15 -12.85
CA PHE A 511 7.83 18.44 -14.04
C PHE A 511 9.01 17.97 -14.90
N HIS A 512 9.05 16.68 -15.22
CA HIS A 512 10.09 16.09 -16.09
C HIS A 512 9.69 16.01 -17.57
N CYS A 513 8.44 16.35 -17.88
CA CYS A 513 7.93 16.59 -19.23
C CYS A 513 7.05 17.85 -19.28
N ASP A 514 6.71 18.27 -20.49
CA ASP A 514 5.68 19.30 -20.69
C ASP A 514 4.30 18.78 -20.29
N SER A 515 3.49 19.63 -19.68
CA SER A 515 2.13 19.32 -19.25
C SER A 515 1.26 20.58 -19.22
N GLN A 516 -0.01 20.41 -18.88
CA GLN A 516 -0.94 21.48 -18.57
C GLN A 516 -1.70 21.13 -17.28
N ILE A 517 -1.83 22.10 -16.38
CA ILE A 517 -2.45 21.93 -15.07
C ILE A 517 -3.56 22.95 -14.83
N VAL A 518 -4.42 22.69 -13.85
CA VAL A 518 -5.38 23.65 -13.29
C VAL A 518 -5.35 23.56 -11.77
N LEU A 519 -5.35 24.71 -11.10
CA LEU A 519 -5.56 24.81 -9.65
C LEU A 519 -7.02 25.22 -9.40
N ALA A 520 -7.78 24.45 -8.61
CA ALA A 520 -9.20 24.69 -8.36
C ALA A 520 -9.57 24.37 -6.90
N GLY A 521 -10.50 25.10 -6.30
CA GLY A 521 -10.87 25.00 -4.88
C GLY A 521 -10.41 26.23 -4.10
N GLY A 522 -10.07 26.07 -2.82
CA GLY A 522 -9.62 27.13 -1.92
C GLY A 522 -8.44 27.93 -2.46
N ASP A 523 -8.38 29.23 -2.15
CA ASP A 523 -7.36 30.13 -2.68
C ASP A 523 -5.96 29.71 -2.20
N MET A 524 -5.14 29.21 -3.12
CA MET A 524 -3.80 28.71 -2.87
C MET A 524 -2.80 29.46 -3.75
N PRO A 525 -2.26 30.60 -3.27
CA PRO A 525 -1.24 31.35 -3.98
C PRO A 525 -0.08 30.44 -4.37
N SER A 526 0.17 30.36 -5.68
CA SER A 526 1.12 29.41 -6.25
C SER A 526 2.00 30.08 -7.29
N THR A 527 3.19 29.54 -7.50
CA THR A 527 4.15 30.06 -8.50
C THR A 527 4.73 28.95 -9.35
N LEU A 528 5.04 29.24 -10.61
CA LEU A 528 5.80 28.41 -11.52
C LEU A 528 7.14 29.10 -11.78
N ASP A 529 8.24 28.52 -11.30
CA ASP A 529 9.57 29.15 -11.30
C ASP A 529 9.60 30.59 -10.75
N GLY A 530 8.78 30.85 -9.72
CA GLY A 530 8.66 32.16 -9.07
C GLY A 530 7.69 33.13 -9.75
N VAL A 531 7.08 32.76 -10.88
CA VAL A 531 6.01 33.54 -11.53
C VAL A 531 4.65 33.09 -11.01
N ALA A 532 3.81 34.02 -10.55
CA ALA A 532 2.47 33.69 -10.05
C ALA A 532 1.63 32.98 -11.11
N VAL A 533 0.90 31.93 -10.70
CA VAL A 533 -0.03 31.20 -11.57
C VAL A 533 -1.49 31.46 -11.17
N PRO A 534 -2.40 31.63 -12.14
CA PRO A 534 -3.82 31.80 -11.84
C PRO A 534 -4.46 30.48 -11.39
N MET A 535 -5.48 30.59 -10.53
CA MET A 535 -6.43 29.51 -10.28
C MET A 535 -7.56 29.52 -11.32
N TRP A 536 -8.29 28.41 -11.41
CA TRP A 536 -9.46 28.23 -12.27
C TRP A 536 -9.19 28.47 -13.76
N GLN A 537 -7.93 28.29 -14.16
CA GLN A 537 -7.44 28.48 -15.52
C GLN A 537 -6.38 27.42 -15.84
N THR A 538 -6.32 27.00 -17.11
CA THR A 538 -5.25 26.13 -17.58
C THR A 538 -3.90 26.85 -17.63
N VAL A 539 -2.88 26.20 -17.08
CA VAL A 539 -1.52 26.70 -16.99
C VAL A 539 -0.60 25.69 -17.66
N ASN A 540 0.11 26.13 -18.69
CA ASN A 540 1.12 25.31 -19.36
C ASN A 540 2.38 25.24 -18.50
N VAL A 541 2.89 24.03 -18.33
CA VAL A 541 4.12 23.73 -17.60
C VAL A 541 5.12 23.09 -18.56
N ARG A 542 6.34 23.62 -18.59
CA ARG A 542 7.42 23.06 -19.41
C ARG A 542 8.30 22.10 -18.61
N LYS A 543 8.96 21.19 -19.31
CA LYS A 543 9.98 20.31 -18.73
C LYS A 543 11.01 21.11 -17.94
N GLY A 544 11.24 20.69 -16.70
CA GLY A 544 12.20 21.26 -15.76
C GLY A 544 11.62 22.33 -14.82
N GLN A 545 10.43 22.85 -15.10
CA GLN A 545 9.81 23.88 -14.27
C GLN A 545 9.31 23.31 -12.94
N VAL A 546 9.28 24.18 -11.92
CA VAL A 546 8.84 23.85 -10.57
C VAL A 546 7.61 24.66 -10.20
N LEU A 547 6.50 23.97 -9.97
CA LEU A 547 5.30 24.53 -9.34
C LEU A 547 5.52 24.52 -7.83
N LYS A 548 5.38 25.66 -7.17
CA LYS A 548 5.38 25.80 -5.71
C LYS A 548 4.03 26.31 -5.25
N CYS A 549 3.32 25.48 -4.49
CA CYS A 549 2.03 25.82 -3.92
C CYS A 549 2.18 26.33 -2.48
N GLY A 550 1.49 27.42 -2.17
CA GLY A 550 1.50 28.03 -0.84
C GLY A 550 0.47 27.43 0.13
N LYS A 551 0.26 28.16 1.22
CA LYS A 551 -0.84 27.93 2.18
C LYS A 551 -2.17 28.32 1.55
N ILE A 552 -3.22 27.57 1.85
CA ILE A 552 -4.58 27.86 1.44
C ILE A 552 -5.13 29.01 2.32
N ALA A 553 -5.43 30.15 1.71
CA ALA A 553 -5.85 31.37 2.40
C ALA A 553 -7.35 31.35 2.77
N THR A 554 -8.19 30.93 1.83
CA THR A 554 -9.65 30.78 2.02
C THR A 554 -10.09 29.38 1.64
N GLY A 555 -11.07 28.82 2.35
CA GLY A 555 -11.39 27.40 2.25
C GLY A 555 -10.35 26.52 2.96
N CYS A 556 -10.37 25.23 2.65
CA CYS A 556 -9.56 24.20 3.32
C CYS A 556 -8.76 23.33 2.34
N ARG A 557 -9.27 23.17 1.11
CA ARG A 557 -8.69 22.26 0.11
C ARG A 557 -8.61 22.88 -1.28
N THR A 558 -7.52 22.55 -1.96
CA THR A 558 -7.29 22.92 -3.36
C THR A 558 -6.85 21.69 -4.13
N TYR A 559 -7.32 21.58 -5.37
CA TYR A 559 -7.02 20.49 -6.27
C TYR A 559 -6.04 20.94 -7.34
N ILE A 560 -5.08 20.07 -7.66
CA ILE A 560 -4.22 20.20 -8.83
C ILE A 560 -4.72 19.18 -9.85
N GLY A 561 -5.47 19.65 -10.83
CA GLY A 561 -5.81 18.88 -12.03
C GLY A 561 -4.61 18.82 -12.97
N ILE A 562 -4.38 17.67 -13.59
CA ILE A 562 -3.28 17.44 -14.54
C ILE A 562 -3.88 16.90 -15.83
N LYS A 563 -3.47 17.41 -16.99
CA LYS A 563 -3.96 16.90 -18.27
C LYS A 563 -3.67 15.41 -18.42
N GLY A 564 -4.70 14.62 -18.73
CA GLY A 564 -4.64 13.17 -18.82
C GLY A 564 -4.66 12.45 -17.46
N GLY A 565 -4.68 13.19 -16.34
CA GLY A 565 -4.68 12.65 -14.99
C GLY A 565 -3.35 12.05 -14.55
N LEU A 566 -3.43 11.25 -13.49
CA LEU A 566 -2.31 10.48 -12.94
C LEU A 566 -2.45 9.01 -13.34
N ASN A 567 -1.38 8.42 -13.86
CA ASN A 567 -1.36 6.99 -14.20
C ASN A 567 -0.96 6.17 -12.97
N VAL A 568 -1.91 6.00 -12.05
CA VAL A 568 -1.80 5.15 -10.85
C VAL A 568 -2.82 4.00 -10.93
N PRO A 569 -2.52 2.82 -10.37
CA PRO A 569 -3.43 1.68 -10.44
C PRO A 569 -4.70 1.92 -9.62
N GLU A 570 -5.82 1.37 -10.11
CA GLU A 570 -7.06 1.32 -9.35
C GLU A 570 -6.99 0.27 -8.25
N TYR A 571 -7.72 0.52 -7.15
CA TYR A 571 -7.96 -0.45 -6.10
C TYR A 571 -9.46 -0.50 -5.80
N LEU A 572 -10.07 -1.66 -6.07
CA LEU A 572 -11.51 -1.85 -6.02
C LEU A 572 -12.28 -0.84 -6.91
N GLY A 573 -11.78 -0.60 -8.13
CA GLY A 573 -12.44 0.23 -9.15
C GLY A 573 -12.26 1.75 -9.02
N SER A 574 -11.32 2.22 -8.20
CA SER A 574 -11.06 3.65 -8.01
C SER A 574 -9.58 3.95 -7.75
N GLN A 575 -9.13 5.13 -8.18
CA GLN A 575 -7.78 5.65 -7.93
C GLN A 575 -7.70 6.44 -6.61
N ALA A 576 -8.80 6.65 -5.90
CA ALA A 576 -8.85 7.40 -4.65
C ALA A 576 -8.00 6.78 -3.53
N THR A 577 -7.19 7.60 -2.87
CA THR A 577 -6.44 7.17 -1.69
C THR A 577 -7.35 7.08 -0.45
N PHE A 578 -7.37 5.91 0.19
CA PHE A 578 -7.86 5.75 1.56
C PHE A 578 -6.67 5.52 2.50
N THR A 579 -6.25 6.58 3.20
CA THR A 579 -5.00 6.58 3.98
C THR A 579 -5.04 5.63 5.18
N LEU A 580 -6.18 5.52 5.87
CA LEU A 580 -6.34 4.61 7.01
C LEU A 580 -6.27 3.13 6.56
N GLY A 581 -6.91 2.80 5.45
CA GLY A 581 -6.82 1.45 4.85
C GLY A 581 -5.49 1.17 4.14
N GLN A 582 -4.68 2.21 3.91
CA GLN A 582 -3.39 2.19 3.24
C GLN A 582 -3.45 1.60 1.82
N PHE A 583 -4.44 1.99 1.02
CA PHE A 583 -4.61 1.56 -0.38
C PHE A 583 -5.19 2.67 -1.27
N GLY A 584 -5.12 2.45 -2.59
CA GLY A 584 -5.49 3.43 -3.61
C GLY A 584 -4.47 4.56 -3.79
N GLY A 585 -4.62 5.34 -4.86
CA GLY A 585 -3.72 6.42 -5.25
C GLY A 585 -2.24 6.03 -5.31
N HIS A 586 -1.35 6.93 -4.87
CA HIS A 586 0.09 6.66 -4.86
C HIS A 586 0.49 5.90 -3.59
N ALA A 587 0.72 4.59 -3.74
CA ALA A 587 1.17 3.69 -2.68
C ALA A 587 0.26 3.63 -1.43
N GLY A 588 -1.03 3.96 -1.56
CA GLY A 588 -1.98 3.90 -0.44
C GLY A 588 -1.84 5.00 0.61
N ARG A 589 -1.09 6.06 0.33
CA ARG A 589 -0.75 7.10 1.32
C ARG A 589 -0.78 8.51 0.73
N ASN A 590 -0.63 9.50 1.61
CA ASN A 590 -0.27 10.85 1.19
C ASN A 590 1.10 10.83 0.48
N LEU A 591 1.33 11.82 -0.38
CA LEU A 591 2.59 12.03 -1.05
C LEU A 591 3.73 12.26 -0.05
N LEU A 592 4.93 11.83 -0.42
CA LEU A 592 6.18 12.02 0.31
C LEU A 592 7.21 12.70 -0.59
N ILE A 593 8.22 13.30 0.04
CA ILE A 593 9.36 13.87 -0.68
C ILE A 593 10.05 12.77 -1.48
N GLY A 594 10.28 13.07 -2.75
CA GLY A 594 10.95 12.20 -3.69
C GLY A 594 10.05 11.23 -4.44
N ASP A 595 8.74 11.20 -4.15
CA ASP A 595 7.76 10.45 -4.93
C ASP A 595 7.79 10.88 -6.40
N MET A 596 7.59 9.90 -7.29
CA MET A 596 7.54 10.06 -8.73
C MET A 596 6.13 9.70 -9.21
N LEU A 597 5.40 10.69 -9.69
CA LEU A 597 4.01 10.55 -10.14
C LEU A 597 3.96 10.41 -11.67
N PRO A 598 3.53 9.27 -12.22
CA PRO A 598 3.43 9.08 -13.66
C PRO A 598 2.32 9.93 -14.28
N ILE A 599 2.64 10.64 -15.35
CA ILE A 599 1.72 11.47 -16.15
C ILE A 599 1.88 11.17 -17.64
N THR A 600 1.06 11.78 -18.49
CA THR A 600 1.28 11.78 -19.94
C THR A 600 1.75 13.16 -20.39
N ALA A 601 2.82 13.22 -21.16
CA ALA A 601 3.33 14.48 -21.70
C ALA A 601 2.29 15.14 -22.60
N PHE A 602 2.11 16.46 -22.45
CA PHE A 602 1.13 17.22 -23.21
C PHE A 602 1.61 18.64 -23.47
N ILE A 603 1.32 19.14 -24.68
CA ILE A 603 1.61 20.51 -25.09
C ILE A 603 0.37 21.06 -25.79
N SER A 604 -0.08 22.24 -25.37
CA SER A 604 -1.10 23.02 -26.06
C SER A 604 -0.82 24.52 -25.86
N ASP A 605 -1.29 25.34 -26.78
CA ASP A 605 -1.32 26.79 -26.63
C ASP A 605 -2.72 27.30 -26.19
N GLU A 606 -3.69 26.39 -26.05
CA GLU A 606 -5.05 26.73 -25.62
C GLU A 606 -5.11 27.03 -24.12
N VAL A 607 -5.72 28.17 -23.79
CA VAL A 607 -5.98 28.60 -22.42
C VAL A 607 -7.48 28.62 -22.19
N ASN A 608 -7.95 27.79 -21.26
CA ASN A 608 -9.33 27.74 -20.80
C ASN A 608 -9.38 28.28 -19.38
N ALA A 609 -10.39 29.09 -19.07
CA ALA A 609 -10.60 29.62 -17.74
C ALA A 609 -12.09 29.65 -17.40
N LEU A 610 -12.42 29.59 -16.12
CA LEU A 610 -13.74 30.05 -15.66
C LEU A 610 -13.87 31.55 -15.89
N SER A 611 -15.10 32.01 -16.14
CA SER A 611 -15.39 33.44 -16.08
C SER A 611 -15.40 33.92 -14.63
N GLU A 612 -15.11 35.20 -14.39
CA GLU A 612 -14.98 35.77 -13.03
C GLU A 612 -16.22 35.55 -12.17
N ASP A 613 -17.42 35.53 -12.78
CA ASP A 613 -18.70 35.29 -12.10
C ASP A 613 -18.95 33.82 -11.73
N GLN A 614 -18.18 32.88 -12.29
CA GLN A 614 -18.26 31.45 -11.96
C GLN A 614 -17.28 31.04 -10.86
N ILE A 615 -16.30 31.89 -10.52
CA ILE A 615 -15.28 31.58 -9.52
C ILE A 615 -15.90 31.69 -8.12
N PRO A 616 -15.88 30.61 -7.31
CA PRO A 616 -16.49 30.63 -5.98
C PRO A 616 -15.70 31.51 -5.01
N THR A 617 -16.40 32.11 -4.06
CA THR A 617 -15.78 32.77 -2.90
C THR A 617 -16.06 31.96 -1.65
N PHE A 618 -15.01 31.55 -0.94
CA PHE A 618 -15.16 30.79 0.31
C PHE A 618 -15.20 31.74 1.50
N SER A 619 -16.23 31.61 2.33
CA SER A 619 -16.41 32.36 3.57
C SER A 619 -15.97 31.53 4.78
N ASN A 620 -16.08 32.12 5.98
CA ASN A 620 -15.99 31.39 7.25
C ASN A 620 -17.39 31.13 7.85
N SER A 621 -18.46 31.32 7.06
CA SER A 621 -19.86 31.20 7.51
C SER A 621 -20.70 30.61 6.40
N TRP A 622 -21.22 29.41 6.65
CA TRP A 622 -21.79 28.55 5.63
C TRP A 622 -23.24 28.22 5.95
N GLU A 623 -24.08 28.28 4.92
CA GLU A 623 -25.38 27.61 4.93
C GLU A 623 -25.25 26.31 4.14
N ILE A 624 -25.68 25.20 4.74
CA ILE A 624 -25.63 23.87 4.14
C ILE A 624 -27.04 23.29 4.12
N ALA A 625 -27.55 22.96 2.93
CA ALA A 625 -28.85 22.33 2.81
C ALA A 625 -28.81 20.87 3.29
N VAL A 626 -29.78 20.50 4.12
CA VAL A 626 -29.90 19.15 4.70
C VAL A 626 -31.33 18.65 4.59
N MET A 627 -31.49 17.33 4.49
CA MET A 627 -32.78 16.67 4.67
C MET A 627 -32.94 16.20 6.11
N TYR A 628 -34.13 16.43 6.67
CA TYR A 628 -34.50 15.98 8.00
C TYR A 628 -34.73 14.45 8.02
N GLY A 629 -34.10 13.75 8.96
CA GLY A 629 -34.05 12.29 9.07
C GLY A 629 -32.63 11.72 9.01
N PRO A 630 -32.44 10.42 9.30
CA PRO A 630 -33.50 9.44 9.57
C PRO A 630 -34.05 9.49 11.01
N HIS A 631 -33.24 9.88 11.99
CA HIS A 631 -33.55 9.72 13.41
C HIS A 631 -33.97 11.04 14.09
N GLY A 632 -34.78 11.86 13.42
CA GLY A 632 -35.33 13.08 14.02
C GLY A 632 -36.34 12.82 15.16
N ALA A 633 -36.91 13.89 15.71
CA ALA A 633 -38.03 13.83 16.65
C ALA A 633 -39.27 13.12 16.07
N PRO A 634 -40.09 12.43 16.90
CA PRO A 634 -40.04 12.43 18.37
C PRO A 634 -39.39 11.19 19.02
N ASP A 635 -38.95 10.21 18.25
CA ASP A 635 -38.54 8.90 18.80
C ASP A 635 -37.21 8.98 19.57
N PHE A 636 -36.30 9.84 19.09
CA PHE A 636 -34.93 9.95 19.60
C PHE A 636 -34.63 11.35 20.16
N PHE A 637 -35.10 12.39 19.47
CA PHE A 637 -34.95 13.78 19.87
C PHE A 637 -36.30 14.37 20.28
N THR A 638 -36.28 15.32 21.20
CA THR A 638 -37.47 16.12 21.47
C THR A 638 -37.72 17.09 20.32
N LYS A 639 -38.94 17.62 20.21
CA LYS A 639 -39.22 18.69 19.25
C LYS A 639 -38.34 19.92 19.49
N ASN A 640 -38.08 20.26 20.75
CA ASN A 640 -37.23 21.39 21.12
C ASN A 640 -35.78 21.18 20.67
N ASP A 641 -35.26 19.95 20.75
CA ASP A 641 -33.92 19.62 20.25
C ASP A 641 -33.80 19.92 18.76
N ILE A 642 -34.80 19.50 17.96
CA ILE A 642 -34.81 19.73 16.51
C ILE A 642 -34.99 21.20 16.16
N ASP A 643 -35.90 21.91 16.84
CA ASP A 643 -36.08 23.35 16.65
C ASP A 643 -34.78 24.11 17.00
N THR A 644 -34.10 23.71 18.07
CA THR A 644 -32.80 24.27 18.49
C THR A 644 -31.70 23.95 17.49
N PHE A 645 -31.63 22.71 16.99
CA PHE A 645 -30.65 22.29 16.00
C PHE A 645 -30.70 23.15 14.73
N PHE A 646 -31.89 23.39 14.18
CA PHE A 646 -32.04 24.19 12.96
C PHE A 646 -31.99 25.71 13.18
N ALA A 647 -32.18 26.17 14.42
CA ALA A 647 -32.10 27.60 14.76
C ALA A 647 -30.66 28.09 15.02
N ASN A 648 -29.76 27.21 15.44
CA ASN A 648 -28.40 27.57 15.86
C ASN A 648 -27.36 27.42 14.74
N GLU A 649 -26.26 28.15 14.91
CA GLU A 649 -25.01 27.93 14.18
C GLU A 649 -24.13 26.97 14.97
N PHE A 650 -23.39 26.13 14.25
CA PHE A 650 -22.39 25.21 14.79
C PHE A 650 -21.00 25.70 14.40
N GLU A 651 -20.04 25.63 15.31
CA GLU A 651 -18.65 25.93 15.01
C GLU A 651 -17.89 24.64 14.65
N ILE A 652 -17.02 24.70 13.66
CA ILE A 652 -16.19 23.57 13.26
C ILE A 652 -15.05 23.37 14.24
N HIS A 653 -15.00 22.18 14.86
CA HIS A 653 -13.94 21.81 15.80
C HIS A 653 -12.65 21.38 15.06
N PHE A 654 -11.48 21.61 15.67
CA PHE A 654 -10.17 21.29 15.07
C PHE A 654 -9.93 19.80 14.80
N ASN A 655 -10.57 18.90 15.58
CA ASN A 655 -10.61 17.45 15.34
C ASN A 655 -11.55 17.04 14.20
N SER A 656 -11.34 17.65 13.03
CA SER A 656 -12.06 17.38 11.78
C SER A 656 -11.09 16.82 10.73
N SER A 657 -11.52 15.83 9.96
CA SER A 657 -10.71 15.23 8.90
C SER A 657 -11.61 14.63 7.81
N ARG A 658 -11.04 13.91 6.84
CA ARG A 658 -11.83 13.20 5.80
C ARG A 658 -12.78 12.15 6.38
N THR A 659 -12.52 11.65 7.60
CA THR A 659 -13.44 10.73 8.31
C THR A 659 -14.72 11.43 8.77
N GLY A 660 -14.67 12.75 9.00
CA GLY A 660 -15.81 13.56 9.35
C GLY A 660 -15.43 14.91 9.97
N ILE A 661 -16.37 15.85 9.92
CA ILE A 661 -16.23 17.23 10.39
C ILE A 661 -16.96 17.38 11.72
N ARG A 662 -16.20 17.55 12.80
CA ARG A 662 -16.72 17.64 14.17
C ARG A 662 -17.31 19.02 14.42
N LEU A 663 -18.43 19.07 15.13
CA LEU A 663 -19.18 20.29 15.38
C LEU A 663 -19.24 20.62 16.88
N ILE A 664 -19.18 21.91 17.19
CA ILE A 664 -19.44 22.48 18.52
C ILE A 664 -20.80 23.17 18.45
N GLY A 665 -21.71 22.83 19.35
CA GLY A 665 -23.06 23.36 19.34
C GLY A 665 -23.90 22.96 20.55
N PRO A 666 -25.21 23.25 20.54
CA PRO A 666 -26.11 22.96 21.65
C PRO A 666 -26.24 21.45 21.91
N LYS A 667 -26.34 21.07 23.19
CA LYS A 667 -26.55 19.69 23.62
C LYS A 667 -28.03 19.31 23.55
N PRO A 668 -28.39 18.09 23.11
CA PRO A 668 -29.78 17.62 23.13
C PRO A 668 -30.29 17.29 24.54
N GLU A 669 -31.60 17.44 24.76
CA GLU A 669 -32.31 16.98 25.97
C GLU A 669 -32.75 15.51 25.88
N TRP A 670 -32.81 14.95 24.67
CA TRP A 670 -33.17 13.55 24.35
C TRP A 670 -34.64 13.18 24.67
N ALA A 671 -35.28 12.44 23.77
CA ALA A 671 -36.66 11.95 23.97
C ALA A 671 -36.73 10.67 24.84
N ARG A 672 -35.59 10.07 25.13
CA ARG A 672 -35.45 8.80 25.86
C ARG A 672 -34.32 8.87 26.88
N GLN A 673 -34.36 7.96 27.86
CA GLN A 673 -33.41 7.96 28.97
C GLN A 673 -32.12 7.19 28.69
N ASP A 674 -32.15 6.21 27.79
CA ASP A 674 -31.01 5.39 27.38
C ASP A 674 -31.29 4.69 26.03
N GLY A 675 -30.30 3.95 25.53
CA GLY A 675 -30.37 3.16 24.30
C GLY A 675 -30.67 1.67 24.52
N GLY A 676 -31.03 1.24 25.73
CA GLY A 676 -31.30 -0.17 26.05
C GLY A 676 -30.11 -1.11 25.81
N GLU A 677 -30.35 -2.28 25.18
CA GLU A 677 -29.32 -3.29 24.86
C GLU A 677 -28.23 -2.76 23.90
N ALA A 678 -28.46 -1.63 23.22
CA ALA A 678 -27.49 -1.01 22.32
C ALA A 678 -26.48 -0.08 23.00
N GLY A 679 -26.76 0.37 24.23
CA GLY A 679 -25.86 1.22 25.01
C GLY A 679 -26.55 2.12 26.03
N LEU A 680 -25.76 2.65 26.97
CA LEU A 680 -26.25 3.46 28.08
C LEU A 680 -26.63 4.90 27.69
N HIS A 681 -26.12 5.42 26.57
CA HIS A 681 -26.39 6.79 26.16
C HIS A 681 -27.70 6.87 25.35
N PRO A 682 -28.56 7.89 25.54
CA PRO A 682 -29.77 8.10 24.75
C PRO A 682 -29.56 8.27 23.24
N SER A 683 -28.33 8.49 22.78
CA SER A 683 -28.02 8.50 21.34
C SER A 683 -27.78 7.10 20.77
N ASN A 684 -27.60 6.08 21.61
CA ASN A 684 -27.24 4.74 21.15
C ASN A 684 -28.39 3.98 20.48
N ILE A 685 -28.12 3.38 19.34
CA ILE A 685 -29.05 2.51 18.61
C ILE A 685 -28.35 1.21 18.25
N HIS A 686 -29.14 0.16 17.99
CA HIS A 686 -28.61 -1.06 17.39
C HIS A 686 -27.95 -0.70 16.07
N ASP A 687 -26.71 -1.17 15.89
CA ASP A 687 -25.85 -0.69 14.81
C ASP A 687 -26.55 -0.77 13.44
N ASN A 688 -26.58 0.37 12.76
CA ASN A 688 -27.13 0.53 11.43
C ASN A 688 -26.16 1.28 10.54
N ALA A 689 -26.49 1.32 9.25
CA ALA A 689 -25.65 1.95 8.26
C ALA A 689 -25.92 3.45 8.19
N TYR A 690 -24.85 4.21 7.98
CA TYR A 690 -24.90 5.66 7.82
C TYR A 690 -24.86 6.08 6.36
N ALA A 691 -25.50 7.20 6.07
CA ALA A 691 -25.32 7.93 4.82
C ALA A 691 -24.08 8.83 4.93
N ILE A 692 -23.41 9.05 3.79
CA ILE A 692 -22.36 10.07 3.72
C ILE A 692 -23.00 11.44 3.89
N GLY A 693 -22.39 12.29 4.71
CA GLY A 693 -22.97 13.58 5.11
C GLY A 693 -24.01 13.48 6.23
N ALA A 694 -24.25 12.30 6.81
CA ALA A 694 -25.09 12.19 7.99
C ALA A 694 -24.49 12.96 9.16
N ILE A 695 -25.34 13.67 9.91
CA ILE A 695 -24.94 14.43 11.09
C ILE A 695 -25.11 13.50 12.28
N ASP A 696 -24.06 12.78 12.64
CA ASP A 696 -24.08 11.71 13.63
C ASP A 696 -23.82 12.24 15.04
N PHE A 697 -24.67 11.87 16.00
CA PHE A 697 -24.54 12.28 17.41
C PHE A 697 -23.81 11.21 18.23
N THR A 698 -22.47 11.27 18.19
CA THR A 698 -21.59 10.40 18.99
C THR A 698 -21.59 10.83 20.46
N GLY A 699 -22.68 10.49 21.16
CA GLY A 699 -23.00 11.09 22.46
C GLY A 699 -23.74 12.42 22.25
N ASP A 700 -23.32 13.47 22.95
CA ASP A 700 -23.92 14.81 22.84
C ASP A 700 -23.25 15.72 21.80
N MET A 701 -22.15 15.28 21.19
CA MET A 701 -21.38 16.06 20.22
C MET A 701 -21.61 15.55 18.79
N PRO A 702 -22.11 16.39 17.87
CA PRO A 702 -22.34 15.98 16.49
C PRO A 702 -21.08 15.97 15.63
N ILE A 703 -21.08 15.13 14.60
CA ILE A 703 -20.07 15.08 13.53
C ILE A 703 -20.76 14.84 12.19
N ILE A 704 -20.37 15.59 11.16
CA ILE A 704 -20.78 15.33 9.79
C ILE A 704 -19.89 14.21 9.24
N LEU A 705 -20.44 13.06 8.88
CA LEU A 705 -19.66 11.94 8.37
C LEU A 705 -19.11 12.25 6.97
N GLY A 706 -17.80 12.13 6.81
CA GLY A 706 -17.11 12.44 5.56
C GLY A 706 -16.98 11.23 4.63
N PRO A 707 -16.34 11.39 3.47
CA PRO A 707 -16.18 10.33 2.48
C PRO A 707 -15.25 9.18 2.92
N ASP A 708 -14.40 9.40 3.93
CA ASP A 708 -13.59 8.34 4.58
C ASP A 708 -14.23 7.90 5.92
N GLY A 709 -15.50 8.25 6.15
CA GLY A 709 -16.23 7.96 7.38
C GLY A 709 -16.64 6.50 7.52
N PRO A 710 -17.13 6.10 8.71
CA PRO A 710 -17.55 4.74 9.00
C PRO A 710 -18.86 4.40 8.29
N SER A 711 -19.02 3.12 7.91
CA SER A 711 -20.27 2.66 7.29
C SER A 711 -21.34 2.25 8.29
N LEU A 712 -21.03 1.31 9.18
CA LEU A 712 -21.90 0.90 10.28
C LEU A 712 -21.51 1.64 11.57
N GLY A 713 -22.52 1.99 12.36
CA GLY A 713 -22.33 2.41 13.74
C GLY A 713 -23.65 2.50 14.50
N GLY A 714 -23.55 2.89 15.77
CA GLY A 714 -24.64 2.74 16.74
C GLY A 714 -25.12 4.05 17.35
N PHE A 715 -25.23 5.12 16.55
CA PHE A 715 -25.65 6.45 16.98
C PHE A 715 -26.73 7.04 16.06
N VAL A 716 -27.56 7.93 16.61
CA VAL A 716 -28.65 8.57 15.86
C VAL A 716 -28.17 9.76 15.03
N CYS A 717 -28.90 10.05 13.95
CA CYS A 717 -28.61 11.13 13.00
C CYS A 717 -29.91 11.89 12.70
N PRO A 718 -30.09 13.15 13.16
CA PRO A 718 -31.34 13.89 12.94
C PRO A 718 -31.47 14.48 11.53
N ALA A 719 -30.35 14.65 10.79
CA ALA A 719 -30.35 15.19 9.44
C ALA A 719 -29.15 14.66 8.63
N VAL A 720 -29.25 14.76 7.30
CA VAL A 720 -28.19 14.38 6.34
C VAL A 720 -28.00 15.50 5.32
N VAL A 721 -26.74 15.88 5.09
CA VAL A 721 -26.37 16.84 4.03
C VAL A 721 -26.78 16.30 2.66
N ILE A 722 -27.42 17.12 1.83
CA ILE A 722 -27.82 16.68 0.50
C ILE A 722 -26.60 16.50 -0.41
N ASN A 723 -26.69 15.58 -1.37
CA ASN A 723 -25.56 15.22 -2.23
C ASN A 723 -24.91 16.40 -2.96
N SER A 724 -25.71 17.36 -3.45
CA SER A 724 -25.23 18.55 -4.15
C SER A 724 -24.48 19.55 -3.26
N GLU A 725 -24.52 19.37 -1.94
CA GLU A 725 -23.88 20.25 -0.96
C GLU A 725 -22.67 19.60 -0.27
N LEU A 726 -22.40 18.31 -0.54
CA LEU A 726 -21.29 17.57 0.07
C LEU A 726 -19.93 18.23 -0.23
N TRP A 727 -19.80 18.92 -1.36
CA TRP A 727 -18.56 19.61 -1.72
C TRP A 727 -18.14 20.69 -0.71
N LYS A 728 -19.12 21.32 -0.03
CA LYS A 728 -18.84 22.35 0.99
C LYS A 728 -18.03 21.78 2.16
N LEU A 729 -18.24 20.51 2.50
CA LEU A 729 -17.50 19.83 3.59
C LEU A 729 -15.99 19.82 3.31
N GLY A 730 -15.60 19.78 2.03
CA GLY A 730 -14.21 19.84 1.61
C GLY A 730 -13.54 21.18 1.91
N GLN A 731 -14.32 22.26 2.02
CA GLN A 731 -13.84 23.63 2.25
C GLN A 731 -13.98 24.11 3.70
N LEU A 732 -14.71 23.38 4.55
CA LEU A 732 -14.81 23.68 5.97
C LEU A 732 -13.45 23.55 6.67
N LYS A 733 -13.10 24.53 7.49
CA LYS A 733 -11.93 24.52 8.37
C LYS A 733 -12.31 24.84 9.82
N ALA A 734 -11.41 24.52 10.75
CA ALA A 734 -11.60 24.81 12.17
C ALA A 734 -11.93 26.29 12.41
N GLY A 735 -12.94 26.57 13.24
CA GLY A 735 -13.45 27.91 13.54
C GLY A 735 -14.47 28.45 12.54
N ASP A 736 -14.72 27.78 11.41
CA ASP A 736 -15.85 28.14 10.54
C ASP A 736 -17.18 27.93 11.25
N LYS A 737 -18.19 28.70 10.85
CA LYS A 737 -19.57 28.53 11.34
C LYS A 737 -20.45 27.92 10.27
N VAL A 738 -21.29 26.98 10.66
CA VAL A 738 -22.23 26.27 9.77
C VAL A 738 -23.63 26.40 10.33
N LYS A 739 -24.57 26.77 9.47
CA LYS A 739 -26.00 26.72 9.73
C LYS A 739 -26.65 25.71 8.80
N PHE A 740 -27.37 24.75 9.38
CA PHE A 740 -28.10 23.75 8.60
C PHE A 740 -29.46 24.29 8.17
N VAL A 741 -29.76 24.16 6.88
CA VAL A 741 -31.00 24.66 6.29
C VAL A 741 -31.85 23.46 5.84
N PRO A 742 -33.03 23.25 6.46
CA PRO A 742 -33.85 22.09 6.13
C PRO A 742 -34.54 22.31 4.77
N VAL A 743 -34.38 21.36 3.85
CA VAL A 743 -35.02 21.37 2.52
C VAL A 743 -35.90 20.15 2.32
N SER A 744 -36.89 20.25 1.42
CA SER A 744 -37.70 19.10 1.00
C SER A 744 -36.94 18.18 0.05
N TYR A 745 -37.39 16.93 -0.05
CA TYR A 745 -36.89 15.99 -1.06
C TYR A 745 -37.02 16.55 -2.49
N HIS A 746 -38.12 17.24 -2.80
CA HIS A 746 -38.31 17.85 -4.12
C HIS A 746 -37.24 18.91 -4.43
N GLN A 747 -36.97 19.81 -3.49
CA GLN A 747 -35.92 20.81 -3.65
C GLN A 747 -34.53 20.14 -3.75
N ALA A 748 -34.24 19.18 -2.88
CA ALA A 748 -32.98 18.42 -2.91
C ALA A 748 -32.77 17.66 -4.23
N LYS A 749 -33.82 17.06 -4.79
CA LYS A 749 -33.78 16.36 -6.08
C LYS A 749 -33.43 17.30 -7.23
N LEU A 750 -34.09 18.47 -7.31
CA LEU A 750 -33.80 19.47 -8.34
C LEU A 750 -32.36 19.98 -8.25
N LEU A 751 -31.86 20.23 -7.04
CA LEU A 751 -30.46 20.61 -6.82
C LEU A 751 -29.51 19.48 -7.25
N ASN A 752 -29.85 18.22 -6.94
CA ASN A 752 -29.05 17.07 -7.33
C ASN A 752 -29.03 16.82 -8.84
N GLU A 753 -30.15 17.03 -9.55
CA GLU A 753 -30.21 16.93 -11.02
C GLU A 753 -29.28 17.95 -11.70
N LYS A 754 -29.28 19.20 -11.21
CA LYS A 754 -28.35 20.22 -11.68
C LYS A 754 -26.90 19.86 -11.36
N TYR A 755 -26.65 19.43 -10.14
CA TYR A 755 -25.31 19.03 -9.69
C TYR A 755 -24.76 17.86 -10.51
N HIS A 756 -25.59 16.84 -10.79
CA HIS A 756 -25.21 15.74 -11.66
C HIS A 756 -24.94 16.20 -13.10
N ALA A 757 -25.76 17.10 -13.64
CA ALA A 757 -25.52 17.71 -14.94
C ALA A 757 -24.19 18.48 -14.98
N GLN A 758 -23.80 19.13 -13.88
CA GLN A 758 -22.48 19.78 -13.75
C GLN A 758 -21.34 18.78 -13.75
N LEU A 759 -21.44 17.70 -12.97
CA LEU A 759 -20.39 16.69 -12.87
C LEU A 759 -20.20 15.89 -14.17
N THR A 760 -21.26 15.74 -14.96
CA THR A 760 -21.22 14.97 -16.22
C THR A 760 -21.01 15.83 -17.47
N ALA A 761 -21.03 17.15 -17.35
CA ALA A 761 -20.77 18.04 -18.47
C ALA A 761 -19.31 17.93 -18.95
N GLU A 762 -19.10 18.05 -20.26
CA GLU A 762 -17.76 18.05 -20.87
C GLU A 762 -17.04 19.41 -20.75
N ASN A 763 -17.76 20.46 -20.32
CA ASN A 763 -17.24 21.82 -20.23
C ASN A 763 -17.82 22.55 -19.01
N THR A 764 -17.30 23.75 -18.74
CA THR A 764 -17.62 24.54 -17.55
C THR A 764 -18.87 25.42 -17.66
N GLN A 765 -19.64 25.36 -18.75
CA GLN A 765 -20.79 26.26 -18.94
C GLN A 765 -21.91 26.05 -17.91
N ALA A 766 -22.07 24.82 -17.43
CA ALA A 766 -23.11 24.47 -16.46
C ALA A 766 -22.68 24.71 -15.00
N VAL A 767 -21.40 25.00 -14.75
CA VAL A 767 -20.80 25.03 -13.40
C VAL A 767 -21.35 26.21 -12.59
N THR A 768 -21.79 25.92 -11.36
CA THR A 768 -22.25 26.89 -10.39
C THR A 768 -22.08 26.36 -8.96
N PHE A 769 -21.42 27.15 -8.11
CA PHE A 769 -21.18 26.80 -6.70
C PHE A 769 -22.28 27.32 -5.76
N ASP A 770 -22.94 28.43 -6.13
CA ASP A 770 -23.91 29.13 -5.27
C ASP A 770 -25.36 28.89 -5.69
N GLU A 771 -25.72 27.61 -5.86
CA GLU A 771 -27.12 27.24 -6.12
C GLU A 771 -28.02 27.67 -4.96
N SER A 772 -29.05 28.46 -5.29
CA SER A 772 -29.96 29.00 -4.29
C SER A 772 -30.93 27.94 -3.79
N PHE A 773 -31.06 27.84 -2.47
CA PHE A 773 -32.07 27.06 -1.78
C PHE A 773 -32.74 27.89 -0.69
N TYR A 774 -33.87 27.42 -0.18
CA TYR A 774 -34.63 28.11 0.87
C TYR A 774 -35.12 27.14 1.95
N PRO A 775 -35.21 27.57 3.22
CA PRO A 775 -35.68 26.73 4.32
C PRO A 775 -37.15 26.35 4.16
N GLU A 776 -37.45 25.08 4.32
CA GLU A 776 -38.80 24.52 4.26
C GLU A 776 -39.19 23.89 5.60
N ILE A 777 -39.39 24.71 6.64
CA ILE A 777 -39.68 24.27 8.03
C ILE A 777 -40.84 23.25 8.14
N SER A 778 -41.77 23.25 7.18
CA SER A 778 -42.84 22.24 7.11
C SER A 778 -42.35 20.80 6.95
N THR A 779 -41.11 20.57 6.51
CA THR A 779 -40.48 19.25 6.41
C THR A 779 -40.12 18.68 7.78
N LEU A 780 -39.95 19.52 8.80
CA LEU A 780 -39.65 19.12 10.18
C LEU A 780 -40.83 18.47 10.93
N LYS A 781 -41.94 18.19 10.21
CA LYS A 781 -43.13 17.54 10.79
C LYS A 781 -42.88 16.08 11.18
N SER A 782 -42.10 15.36 10.37
CA SER A 782 -41.86 13.92 10.56
C SER A 782 -40.56 13.52 9.87
N ALA A 783 -39.73 12.74 10.56
CA ALA A 783 -38.57 12.05 9.99
C ALA A 783 -38.91 10.64 9.47
N ILE A 784 -40.20 10.33 9.33
CA ILE A 784 -40.73 9.06 8.84
C ILE A 784 -41.49 9.33 7.54
N LEU A 785 -41.11 8.63 6.47
CA LEU A 785 -41.79 8.65 5.18
C LEU A 785 -43.11 7.90 5.24
N ASP A 786 -43.08 6.67 5.76
CA ASP A 786 -44.26 5.84 5.97
C ASP A 786 -44.01 4.77 7.04
N THR A 787 -45.09 4.18 7.55
CA THR A 787 -45.06 3.05 8.49
C THR A 787 -46.05 1.99 8.05
N LEU A 788 -45.53 0.80 7.72
CA LEU A 788 -46.36 -0.36 7.47
C LEU A 788 -46.56 -1.12 8.79
N LYS A 789 -47.82 -1.26 9.22
CA LYS A 789 -48.14 -2.08 10.39
C LYS A 789 -48.06 -3.56 10.04
N GLY A 790 -47.32 -4.31 10.85
CA GLY A 790 -47.17 -5.74 10.72
C GLY A 790 -48.52 -6.45 10.85
N GLN A 791 -48.72 -7.49 10.03
CA GLN A 791 -49.91 -8.36 10.05
C GLN A 791 -49.48 -9.83 10.16
N ASN A 792 -50.32 -10.66 10.79
CA ASN A 792 -50.11 -12.11 10.87
C ASN A 792 -48.73 -12.54 11.41
N GLY A 793 -48.17 -11.81 12.38
CA GLY A 793 -46.88 -12.11 13.00
C GLY A 793 -45.67 -11.49 12.30
N THR A 794 -45.85 -10.72 11.23
CA THR A 794 -44.78 -9.90 10.63
C THR A 794 -44.51 -8.64 11.48
N PRO A 795 -43.25 -8.13 11.52
CA PRO A 795 -42.92 -6.94 12.27
C PRO A 795 -43.44 -5.66 11.59
N ASP A 796 -43.62 -4.59 12.36
CA ASP A 796 -43.81 -3.25 11.82
C ASP A 796 -42.59 -2.83 10.98
N VAL A 797 -42.80 -2.05 9.92
CA VAL A 797 -41.75 -1.50 9.06
C VAL A 797 -41.83 0.01 9.06
N VAL A 798 -40.71 0.68 9.30
CA VAL A 798 -40.59 2.14 9.26
C VAL A 798 -39.63 2.52 8.14
N TYR A 799 -40.09 3.38 7.23
CA TYR A 799 -39.27 3.92 6.15
C TYR A 799 -38.87 5.35 6.48
N ARG A 800 -37.56 5.63 6.50
CA ARG A 800 -37.00 6.94 6.87
C ARG A 800 -36.16 7.51 5.74
N PRO A 801 -36.22 8.82 5.49
CA PRO A 801 -35.28 9.47 4.57
C PRO A 801 -33.91 9.54 5.26
N ALA A 802 -32.84 9.25 4.53
CA ALA A 802 -31.46 9.37 5.03
C ALA A 802 -30.65 10.25 4.07
N GLY A 803 -31.17 11.44 3.75
CA GLY A 803 -30.69 12.27 2.64
C GLY A 803 -31.47 12.01 1.35
N ASN A 804 -31.05 12.67 0.26
CA ASN A 804 -31.73 12.54 -1.04
C ASN A 804 -31.32 11.30 -1.83
N ASN A 805 -30.20 10.67 -1.48
CA ASN A 805 -29.66 9.46 -2.13
C ASN A 805 -29.71 8.21 -1.24
N TYR A 806 -30.31 8.28 -0.06
CA TYR A 806 -30.43 7.10 0.80
C TYR A 806 -31.82 6.99 1.43
N MET A 807 -32.25 5.74 1.64
CA MET A 807 -33.43 5.40 2.40
C MET A 807 -33.07 4.33 3.44
N LEU A 808 -33.52 4.54 4.67
CA LEU A 808 -33.35 3.58 5.76
C LEU A 808 -34.68 2.86 6.00
N VAL A 809 -34.65 1.53 5.90
CA VAL A 809 -35.76 0.63 6.24
C VAL A 809 -35.48 0.01 7.60
N GLU A 810 -36.40 0.12 8.54
CA GLU A 810 -36.24 -0.37 9.90
C GLU A 810 -37.36 -1.34 10.28
N TYR A 811 -37.04 -2.49 10.88
CA TYR A 811 -38.02 -3.50 11.27
C TYR A 811 -38.21 -3.62 12.79
N GLY A 812 -39.47 -3.69 13.22
CA GLY A 812 -39.85 -4.08 14.57
C GLY A 812 -39.39 -3.12 15.67
N GLU A 813 -39.40 -3.59 16.91
CA GLU A 813 -38.93 -2.82 18.07
C GLU A 813 -37.40 -2.69 18.10
N LEU A 814 -36.87 -1.82 18.96
CA LEU A 814 -35.43 -1.62 19.19
C LEU A 814 -34.88 -2.76 20.07
N VAL A 815 -34.82 -3.96 19.50
CA VAL A 815 -34.35 -5.18 20.17
C VAL A 815 -33.38 -5.97 19.29
N LEU A 816 -32.49 -6.75 19.92
CA LEU A 816 -31.65 -7.71 19.22
C LEU A 816 -32.40 -9.03 18.95
N ASP A 817 -33.03 -9.12 17.78
CA ASP A 817 -33.78 -10.30 17.30
C ASP A 817 -33.30 -10.77 15.91
N LEU A 818 -32.89 -12.03 15.82
CA LEU A 818 -32.41 -12.64 14.58
C LEU A 818 -33.52 -12.76 13.53
N ASN A 819 -34.79 -12.84 13.92
CA ASN A 819 -35.90 -12.86 12.98
C ASN A 819 -35.96 -11.56 12.16
N LEU A 820 -35.70 -10.41 12.80
CA LEU A 820 -35.60 -9.12 12.12
C LEU A 820 -34.42 -9.12 11.14
N ARG A 821 -33.26 -9.66 11.54
CA ARG A 821 -32.08 -9.74 10.67
C ARG A 821 -32.29 -10.64 9.45
N PHE A 822 -32.99 -11.76 9.61
CA PHE A 822 -33.35 -12.64 8.51
C PHE A 822 -34.35 -11.96 7.57
N ARG A 823 -35.31 -11.18 8.09
CA ARG A 823 -36.22 -10.39 7.27
C ARG A 823 -35.48 -9.34 6.43
N ILE A 824 -34.48 -8.67 7.01
CA ILE A 824 -33.59 -7.75 6.28
C ILE A 824 -32.83 -8.46 5.19
N HIS A 825 -32.34 -9.67 5.45
CA HIS A 825 -31.67 -10.45 4.43
C HIS A 825 -32.61 -10.80 3.29
N ALA A 826 -33.85 -11.22 3.59
CA ALA A 826 -34.87 -11.49 2.59
C ALA A 826 -35.17 -10.23 1.75
N LEU A 827 -35.32 -9.06 2.37
CA LEU A 827 -35.49 -7.79 1.65
C LEU A 827 -34.27 -7.47 0.77
N MET A 828 -33.07 -7.58 1.33
CA MET A 828 -31.83 -7.33 0.60
C MET A 828 -31.69 -8.24 -0.63
N GLN A 829 -31.98 -9.54 -0.49
CA GLN A 829 -31.99 -10.47 -1.62
C GLN A 829 -33.07 -10.12 -2.64
N TRP A 830 -34.29 -9.82 -2.18
CA TRP A 830 -35.38 -9.42 -3.07
C TRP A 830 -34.99 -8.20 -3.92
N VAL A 831 -34.41 -7.17 -3.30
CA VAL A 831 -33.97 -5.95 -4.01
C VAL A 831 -32.88 -6.28 -5.04
N LYS A 832 -31.91 -7.14 -4.69
CA LYS A 832 -30.88 -7.63 -5.62
C LYS A 832 -31.49 -8.39 -6.80
N ASP A 833 -32.45 -9.28 -6.52
CA ASP A 833 -33.12 -10.10 -7.53
C ASP A 833 -33.97 -9.28 -8.50
N GLN A 834 -34.55 -8.16 -8.04
CA GLN A 834 -35.30 -7.24 -8.89
C GLN A 834 -34.41 -6.45 -9.87
N ASN A 835 -33.10 -6.35 -9.61
CA ASN A 835 -32.14 -5.59 -10.43
C ASN A 835 -32.61 -4.14 -10.72
N ILE A 836 -33.09 -3.46 -9.68
CA ILE A 836 -33.66 -2.11 -9.77
C ILE A 836 -32.56 -1.14 -10.22
N GLN A 837 -32.79 -0.47 -11.36
CA GLN A 837 -31.86 0.52 -11.88
C GLN A 837 -31.78 1.74 -10.95
N GLY A 838 -30.58 2.27 -10.77
CA GLY A 838 -30.30 3.39 -9.87
C GLY A 838 -29.93 2.99 -8.44
N ILE A 839 -30.02 1.72 -8.04
CA ILE A 839 -29.46 1.28 -6.74
C ILE A 839 -27.93 1.14 -6.87
N ILE A 840 -27.21 1.70 -5.90
CA ILE A 840 -25.74 1.70 -5.84
C ILE A 840 -25.27 0.65 -4.83
N ASP A 841 -25.69 0.76 -3.55
CA ASP A 841 -25.27 -0.13 -2.46
C ASP A 841 -26.45 -0.53 -1.56
N LEU A 842 -26.34 -1.70 -0.93
CA LEU A 842 -27.31 -2.22 0.05
C LEU A 842 -26.57 -2.64 1.31
N THR A 843 -26.70 -1.87 2.40
CA THR A 843 -25.96 -2.12 3.64
C THR A 843 -26.90 -2.58 4.75
N PRO A 844 -26.82 -3.86 5.17
CA PRO A 844 -27.63 -4.37 6.27
C PRO A 844 -27.04 -3.94 7.62
N GLY A 845 -27.88 -3.37 8.47
CA GLY A 845 -27.62 -3.23 9.90
C GLY A 845 -28.16 -4.43 10.70
N ILE A 846 -28.26 -4.27 12.01
CA ILE A 846 -28.82 -5.30 12.90
C ILE A 846 -30.31 -5.52 12.63
N ARG A 847 -31.08 -4.42 12.59
CA ARG A 847 -32.54 -4.40 12.40
C ARG A 847 -33.00 -3.41 11.32
N SER A 848 -32.08 -3.04 10.42
CA SER A 848 -32.36 -2.16 9.31
C SER A 848 -31.64 -2.56 8.02
N LEU A 849 -32.11 -2.01 6.90
CA LEU A 849 -31.44 -2.00 5.61
C LEU A 849 -31.32 -0.56 5.13
N GLN A 850 -30.11 -0.09 4.87
CA GLN A 850 -29.92 1.17 4.17
C GLN A 850 -29.72 0.90 2.68
N ILE A 851 -30.43 1.66 1.86
CA ILE A 851 -30.41 1.57 0.41
C ILE A 851 -29.83 2.88 -0.12
N HIS A 852 -28.66 2.79 -0.73
CA HIS A 852 -28.01 3.89 -1.44
C HIS A 852 -28.45 3.87 -2.90
N PHE A 853 -28.99 4.98 -3.40
CA PHE A 853 -29.51 5.08 -4.77
C PHE A 853 -29.20 6.44 -5.40
N ASP A 854 -29.08 6.44 -6.72
CA ASP A 854 -28.99 7.64 -7.53
C ASP A 854 -30.38 8.25 -7.74
N SER A 855 -30.65 9.36 -7.04
CA SER A 855 -31.95 10.05 -7.13
C SER A 855 -32.26 10.68 -8.48
N THR A 856 -31.28 10.76 -9.40
CA THR A 856 -31.52 11.18 -10.79
C THR A 856 -32.09 10.05 -11.66
N GLN A 857 -31.90 8.79 -11.24
CA GLN A 857 -32.38 7.60 -11.94
C GLN A 857 -33.59 6.95 -11.26
N LEU A 858 -33.66 7.02 -9.92
CA LEU A 858 -34.72 6.40 -9.12
C LEU A 858 -35.31 7.39 -8.12
N ASP A 859 -36.60 7.68 -8.22
CA ASP A 859 -37.29 8.57 -7.28
C ASP A 859 -37.51 7.89 -5.92
N GLN A 860 -37.38 8.64 -4.82
CA GLN A 860 -37.55 8.14 -3.46
C GLN A 860 -38.95 7.58 -3.22
N ILE A 861 -39.99 8.19 -3.79
CA ILE A 861 -41.37 7.72 -3.63
C ILE A 861 -41.58 6.42 -4.41
N ASP A 862 -40.96 6.28 -5.58
CA ASP A 862 -41.03 5.05 -6.35
C ASP A 862 -40.26 3.91 -5.68
N LEU A 863 -39.07 4.19 -5.12
CA LEU A 863 -38.35 3.23 -4.28
C LEU A 863 -39.21 2.80 -3.08
N LEU A 864 -39.82 3.75 -2.37
CA LEU A 864 -40.73 3.44 -1.24
C LEU A 864 -41.85 2.49 -1.67
N ARG A 865 -42.53 2.78 -2.80
CA ARG A 865 -43.59 1.90 -3.33
C ARG A 865 -43.07 0.52 -3.66
N LEU A 866 -41.89 0.41 -4.28
CA LEU A 866 -41.27 -0.88 -4.60
C LEU A 866 -40.97 -1.69 -3.34
N LEU A 867 -40.48 -1.04 -2.28
CA LEU A 867 -40.21 -1.70 -1.00
C LEU A 867 -41.49 -2.12 -0.28
N GLN A 868 -42.57 -1.34 -0.38
CA GLN A 868 -43.88 -1.74 0.13
C GLN A 868 -44.44 -2.97 -0.59
N VAL A 869 -44.27 -3.03 -1.92
CA VAL A 869 -44.58 -4.23 -2.70
C VAL A 869 -43.71 -5.41 -2.29
N ALA A 870 -42.43 -5.17 -1.99
CA ALA A 870 -41.53 -6.21 -1.50
C ALA A 870 -42.07 -6.87 -0.23
N GLU A 871 -42.55 -6.08 0.75
CA GLU A 871 -43.06 -6.62 2.02
C GLU A 871 -44.19 -7.64 1.87
N GLU A 872 -45.04 -7.50 0.85
CA GLU A 872 -46.10 -8.46 0.52
C GLU A 872 -45.57 -9.74 -0.14
N GLN A 873 -44.39 -9.66 -0.77
CA GLN A 873 -43.76 -10.75 -1.54
C GLN A 873 -42.66 -11.47 -0.77
N LEU A 874 -42.17 -10.91 0.34
CA LEU A 874 -41.12 -11.54 1.13
C LEU A 874 -41.59 -12.91 1.65
N PRO A 875 -40.73 -13.94 1.57
CA PRO A 875 -41.05 -15.23 2.13
C PRO A 875 -41.22 -15.16 3.65
N ASP A 876 -41.94 -16.14 4.20
CA ASP A 876 -41.92 -16.38 5.65
C ASP A 876 -40.50 -16.77 6.08
N VAL A 877 -39.91 -15.94 6.94
CA VAL A 877 -38.53 -16.13 7.39
C VAL A 877 -38.39 -17.20 8.46
N THR A 878 -39.48 -17.61 9.12
CA THR A 878 -39.44 -18.52 10.28
C THR A 878 -38.82 -19.89 9.96
N GLU A 879 -38.91 -20.32 8.70
CA GLU A 879 -38.31 -21.57 8.19
C GLU A 879 -37.06 -21.32 7.32
N MET A 880 -36.59 -20.09 7.24
CA MET A 880 -35.49 -19.70 6.37
C MET A 880 -34.17 -20.31 6.82
N GLN A 881 -33.37 -20.67 5.83
CA GLN A 881 -32.03 -21.21 6.00
C GLN A 881 -31.05 -20.38 5.17
N VAL A 882 -29.90 -20.09 5.75
CA VAL A 882 -28.82 -19.36 5.08
C VAL A 882 -27.51 -20.15 5.20
N PRO A 883 -26.64 -20.12 4.18
CA PRO A 883 -25.27 -20.59 4.32
C PRO A 883 -24.59 -19.88 5.49
N SER A 884 -23.91 -20.64 6.35
CA SER A 884 -23.28 -20.13 7.57
C SER A 884 -22.04 -20.95 7.87
N ARG A 885 -20.86 -20.44 7.50
CA ARG A 885 -19.60 -21.12 7.78
C ARG A 885 -19.23 -20.91 9.23
N THR A 886 -18.63 -21.91 9.86
CA THR A 886 -17.93 -21.69 11.13
C THR A 886 -16.46 -21.42 10.87
N VAL A 887 -16.01 -20.20 11.19
CA VAL A 887 -14.62 -19.75 11.04
C VAL A 887 -13.95 -19.80 12.41
N TYR A 888 -12.95 -20.67 12.55
CA TYR A 888 -12.19 -20.82 13.79
C TYR A 888 -10.98 -19.89 13.79
N LEU A 889 -10.97 -18.92 14.70
CA LEU A 889 -9.94 -17.90 14.79
C LEU A 889 -9.06 -18.07 16.04
N PRO A 890 -7.72 -17.93 15.92
CA PRO A 890 -6.84 -17.89 17.09
C PRO A 890 -7.08 -16.58 17.86
N LEU A 891 -7.16 -16.65 19.18
CA LEU A 891 -7.28 -15.46 20.04
C LEU A 891 -6.21 -15.48 21.13
N ALA A 892 -5.34 -14.48 21.13
CA ALA A 892 -4.48 -14.17 22.26
C ALA A 892 -5.25 -13.30 23.25
N TRP A 893 -5.49 -13.83 24.45
CA TRP A 893 -6.24 -13.18 25.52
C TRP A 893 -5.43 -12.04 26.16
N GLU A 894 -6.03 -10.86 26.33
CA GLU A 894 -5.38 -9.68 26.94
C GLU A 894 -3.98 -9.39 26.35
N ASP A 895 -3.85 -9.36 25.03
CA ASP A 895 -2.55 -9.17 24.34
C ASP A 895 -1.90 -7.81 24.64
N SER A 896 -0.57 -7.72 24.46
CA SER A 896 0.18 -6.50 24.77
C SER A 896 -0.30 -5.24 24.02
N GLN A 897 -0.78 -5.38 22.77
CA GLN A 897 -1.22 -4.23 21.97
C GLN A 897 -2.56 -3.67 22.43
N THR A 898 -3.50 -4.52 22.84
CA THR A 898 -4.77 -4.07 23.42
C THR A 898 -4.56 -3.40 24.78
N GLN A 899 -3.63 -3.89 25.60
CA GLN A 899 -3.24 -3.22 26.85
C GLN A 899 -2.64 -1.83 26.59
N LEU A 900 -1.72 -1.73 25.62
CA LEU A 900 -1.13 -0.45 25.21
C LEU A 900 -2.19 0.56 24.74
N ALA A 901 -3.21 0.09 24.01
CA ALA A 901 -4.31 0.95 23.57
C ALA A 901 -5.14 1.48 24.76
N THR A 902 -5.39 0.65 25.77
CA THR A 902 -6.08 1.05 27.01
C THR A 902 -5.22 2.05 27.81
N GLU A 903 -3.92 1.81 27.94
CA GLU A 903 -2.98 2.73 28.60
C GLU A 903 -2.95 4.10 27.90
N ARG A 904 -2.84 4.12 26.56
CA ARG A 904 -2.92 5.36 25.78
C ARG A 904 -4.23 6.08 26.05
N TYR A 905 -5.36 5.38 25.97
CA TYR A 905 -6.67 6.01 26.21
C TYR A 905 -6.76 6.67 27.61
N MET A 906 -6.27 6.01 28.65
CA MET A 906 -6.25 6.58 30.00
C MET A 906 -5.37 7.82 30.12
N GLN A 907 -4.22 7.84 29.44
CA GLN A 907 -3.28 8.94 29.50
C GLN A 907 -3.75 10.17 28.73
N THR A 908 -4.51 9.97 27.66
CA THR A 908 -4.69 11.00 26.62
C THR A 908 -6.13 11.41 26.39
N VAL A 909 -7.08 10.55 26.77
CA VAL A 909 -8.50 10.77 26.48
C VAL A 909 -9.31 10.84 27.77
N ARG A 910 -9.27 9.80 28.62
CA ARG A 910 -10.10 9.76 29.83
C ARG A 910 -9.46 8.94 30.96
N PRO A 911 -8.76 9.59 31.91
CA PRO A 911 -8.10 8.92 33.03
C PRO A 911 -9.05 8.25 34.02
N ASP A 912 -10.29 8.74 34.16
CA ASP A 912 -11.29 8.31 35.14
C ASP A 912 -12.33 7.33 34.58
N ALA A 913 -12.07 6.75 33.41
CA ALA A 913 -13.03 5.88 32.74
C ALA A 913 -13.37 4.62 33.57
N PRO A 914 -14.65 4.32 33.84
CA PRO A 914 -15.04 3.19 34.71
C PRO A 914 -14.63 1.79 34.21
N TRP A 915 -14.35 1.68 32.92
CA TRP A 915 -13.88 0.46 32.26
C TRP A 915 -12.36 0.33 32.19
N CYS A 916 -11.64 1.33 32.71
CA CYS A 916 -10.18 1.36 32.79
C CYS A 916 -9.73 1.22 34.26
N PRO A 917 -8.54 0.67 34.53
CA PRO A 917 -7.56 0.15 33.55
C PRO A 917 -7.91 -1.21 32.95
N ASP A 918 -9.05 -1.81 33.33
CA ASP A 918 -9.30 -3.23 33.13
C ASP A 918 -10.68 -3.49 32.51
N ASN A 919 -10.69 -3.66 31.19
CA ASN A 919 -11.91 -3.88 30.42
C ASN A 919 -12.60 -5.20 30.81
N ILE A 920 -11.83 -6.25 31.10
CA ILE A 920 -12.36 -7.56 31.47
C ILE A 920 -13.04 -7.52 32.83
N GLU A 921 -12.42 -6.86 33.82
CA GLU A 921 -13.03 -6.67 35.14
C GLU A 921 -14.32 -5.85 35.05
N PHE A 922 -14.37 -4.86 34.16
CA PHE A 922 -15.58 -4.11 33.90
C PHE A 922 -16.69 -4.99 33.30
N ILE A 923 -16.38 -5.77 32.26
CA ILE A 923 -17.32 -6.73 31.65
C ILE A 923 -17.83 -7.71 32.72
N ARG A 924 -16.95 -8.20 33.60
CA ARG A 924 -17.33 -9.09 34.70
C ARG A 924 -18.36 -8.44 35.63
N ARG A 925 -18.09 -7.22 36.12
CA ARG A 925 -18.97 -6.50 37.06
C ARG A 925 -20.34 -6.25 36.46
N ILE A 926 -20.39 -5.67 35.26
CA ILE A 926 -21.65 -5.23 34.65
C ILE A 926 -22.55 -6.43 34.28
N ASN A 927 -21.97 -7.61 34.06
CA ASN A 927 -22.72 -8.84 33.76
C ASN A 927 -23.00 -9.72 35.00
N GLY A 928 -22.51 -9.36 36.18
CA GLY A 928 -22.70 -10.16 37.39
C GLY A 928 -21.95 -11.50 37.39
N LEU A 929 -20.83 -11.58 36.66
CA LEU A 929 -20.05 -12.81 36.55
C LEU A 929 -19.13 -13.00 37.77
N LYS A 930 -18.87 -14.26 38.11
CA LYS A 930 -18.14 -14.66 39.32
C LYS A 930 -16.71 -14.11 39.37
N ASP A 931 -15.98 -14.23 38.29
CA ASP A 931 -14.56 -13.87 38.15
C ASP A 931 -14.24 -13.58 36.68
N LYS A 932 -13.03 -13.09 36.39
CA LYS A 932 -12.59 -12.83 35.02
C LYS A 932 -12.52 -14.10 34.17
N GLN A 933 -12.28 -15.26 34.80
CA GLN A 933 -12.24 -16.54 34.10
C GLN A 933 -13.62 -16.85 33.49
N ALA A 934 -14.72 -16.54 34.19
CA ALA A 934 -16.06 -16.68 33.63
C ALA A 934 -16.29 -15.81 32.37
N VAL A 935 -15.67 -14.61 32.28
CA VAL A 935 -15.71 -13.79 31.06
C VAL A 935 -14.98 -14.51 29.93
N LYS A 936 -13.77 -15.00 30.20
CA LYS A 936 -12.96 -15.76 29.24
C LYS A 936 -13.69 -17.00 28.74
N ASP A 937 -14.28 -17.79 29.65
CA ASP A 937 -15.03 -18.99 29.32
C ASP A 937 -16.22 -18.67 28.40
N VAL A 938 -16.94 -17.56 28.63
CA VAL A 938 -18.01 -17.14 27.72
C VAL A 938 -17.47 -16.80 26.33
N VAL A 939 -16.36 -16.04 26.26
CA VAL A 939 -15.76 -15.63 24.98
C VAL A 939 -15.32 -16.82 24.13
N TYR A 940 -14.64 -17.81 24.72
CA TYR A 940 -14.17 -18.98 23.97
C TYR A 940 -15.26 -20.02 23.66
N ASN A 941 -16.35 -20.07 24.44
CA ASN A 941 -17.44 -21.03 24.21
C ASN A 941 -18.57 -20.48 23.33
N ALA A 942 -18.57 -19.19 23.00
CA ALA A 942 -19.61 -18.58 22.19
C ALA A 942 -19.47 -18.91 20.69
N SER A 943 -20.62 -19.02 20.02
CA SER A 943 -20.71 -19.01 18.55
C SER A 943 -21.23 -17.65 18.11
N TYR A 944 -20.35 -16.79 17.60
CA TYR A 944 -20.66 -15.41 17.25
C TYR A 944 -21.17 -15.32 15.82
N LEU A 945 -22.46 -15.10 15.64
CA LEU A 945 -23.05 -14.90 14.32
C LEU A 945 -22.75 -13.49 13.80
N VAL A 946 -22.11 -13.40 12.63
CA VAL A 946 -21.84 -12.15 11.92
C VAL A 946 -23.14 -11.59 11.36
N MET A 947 -23.59 -10.47 11.91
CA MET A 947 -24.84 -9.80 11.55
C MET A 947 -24.61 -8.76 10.44
N GLY A 948 -23.44 -8.13 10.42
CA GLY A 948 -23.05 -7.13 9.43
C GLY A 948 -21.53 -7.01 9.36
N LEU A 949 -21.05 -6.25 8.39
CA LEU A 949 -19.63 -6.00 8.14
C LEU A 949 -19.38 -4.49 8.04
N GLY A 950 -18.18 -4.05 8.40
CA GLY A 950 -17.82 -2.64 8.46
C GLY A 950 -18.06 -1.97 9.82
N ASP A 951 -18.03 -2.72 10.94
CA ASP A 951 -18.09 -2.20 12.33
C ASP A 951 -16.74 -2.43 13.08
N VAL A 952 -15.71 -1.60 12.90
CA VAL A 952 -15.68 -0.49 11.94
C VAL A 952 -14.59 -0.66 10.88
N TYR A 953 -14.98 -0.43 9.62
CA TYR A 953 -14.18 -0.53 8.39
C TYR A 953 -13.72 -1.94 7.97
N LEU A 954 -13.46 -2.09 6.67
CA LEU A 954 -12.67 -3.17 6.04
C LEU A 954 -13.03 -4.59 6.51
N GLY A 955 -14.31 -4.95 6.42
CA GLY A 955 -14.80 -6.29 6.75
C GLY A 955 -14.84 -6.60 8.25
N ALA A 956 -14.63 -5.61 9.12
CA ALA A 956 -14.81 -5.77 10.56
C ALA A 956 -16.25 -6.23 10.88
N PRO A 957 -16.45 -7.38 11.54
CA PRO A 957 -17.79 -7.87 11.80
C PRO A 957 -18.45 -7.12 12.94
N VAL A 958 -19.77 -6.91 12.84
CA VAL A 958 -20.63 -6.82 14.03
C VAL A 958 -21.27 -8.19 14.23
N ALA A 959 -20.94 -8.84 15.33
CA ALA A 959 -21.38 -10.21 15.60
C ALA A 959 -22.00 -10.35 16.99
N THR A 960 -22.90 -11.33 17.17
CA THR A 960 -23.49 -11.63 18.49
C THR A 960 -23.50 -13.14 18.74
N PRO A 961 -23.30 -13.59 20.00
CA PRO A 961 -23.56 -14.97 20.37
C PRO A 961 -24.98 -15.42 19.99
N LEU A 962 -25.07 -16.61 19.39
CA LEU A 962 -26.36 -17.27 19.11
C LEU A 962 -27.13 -17.54 20.41
N ASP A 963 -26.46 -18.13 21.42
CA ASP A 963 -27.04 -18.36 22.74
C ASP A 963 -27.16 -17.03 23.52
N PRO A 964 -28.38 -16.58 23.87
CA PRO A 964 -28.55 -15.33 24.62
C PRO A 964 -27.86 -15.33 25.99
N ARG A 965 -27.57 -16.49 26.57
CA ARG A 965 -26.84 -16.63 27.85
C ARG A 965 -25.35 -16.32 27.72
N GLN A 966 -24.83 -16.18 26.50
CA GLN A 966 -23.44 -15.85 26.22
C GLN A 966 -23.27 -14.40 25.75
N ARG A 967 -24.35 -13.63 25.60
CA ARG A 967 -24.32 -12.22 25.20
C ARG A 967 -23.85 -11.37 26.36
N LEU A 968 -22.55 -11.11 26.43
CA LEU A 968 -21.96 -10.16 27.39
C LEU A 968 -22.40 -8.75 27.00
N VAL A 969 -23.10 -8.05 27.89
CA VAL A 969 -23.52 -6.66 27.69
C VAL A 969 -22.47 -5.74 28.29
N THR A 970 -22.05 -4.73 27.55
CA THR A 970 -21.10 -3.72 28.03
C THR A 970 -21.36 -2.37 27.37
N THR A 971 -20.72 -1.29 27.84
CA THR A 971 -20.78 0.01 27.14
C THR A 971 -19.70 0.10 26.06
N LYS A 972 -19.98 0.89 25.02
CA LYS A 972 -18.91 1.46 24.17
C LYS A 972 -18.15 2.52 25.00
N TYR A 973 -16.89 2.78 24.65
CA TYR A 973 -16.05 3.83 25.22
C TYR A 973 -16.72 5.20 25.04
N ASN A 974 -16.55 6.09 26.02
CA ASN A 974 -17.04 7.46 25.98
C ASN A 974 -15.98 8.45 26.50
N PRO A 975 -15.37 9.28 25.62
CA PRO A 975 -15.45 9.22 24.15
C PRO A 975 -14.73 7.98 23.58
N ALA A 976 -14.91 7.69 22.30
CA ALA A 976 -14.23 6.55 21.64
C ALA A 976 -12.69 6.73 21.59
N ARG A 977 -11.94 5.64 21.49
CA ARG A 977 -10.48 5.69 21.31
C ARG A 977 -10.12 6.27 19.95
N THR A 978 -9.02 7.02 19.89
CA THR A 978 -8.41 7.51 18.64
C THR A 978 -7.56 6.44 17.95
N TRP A 979 -7.04 5.47 18.70
CA TRP A 979 -6.22 4.36 18.18
C TRP A 979 -6.62 3.00 18.77
N THR A 980 -6.69 1.99 17.90
CA THR A 980 -7.00 0.59 18.16
C THR A 980 -6.12 -0.26 17.24
N PRO A 981 -5.43 -1.29 17.76
CA PRO A 981 -4.56 -2.12 16.94
C PRO A 981 -5.34 -3.03 15.99
N GLU A 982 -4.73 -3.35 14.85
CA GLU A 982 -5.31 -4.19 13.80
C GLU A 982 -5.65 -5.60 14.33
N ASN A 983 -6.87 -6.02 14.06
CA ASN A 983 -7.51 -7.28 14.48
C ASN A 983 -7.65 -7.43 16.00
N ALA A 984 -7.67 -6.32 16.74
CA ALA A 984 -8.15 -6.35 18.11
C ALA A 984 -9.59 -6.89 18.14
N VAL A 985 -9.91 -7.65 19.19
CA VAL A 985 -11.24 -8.18 19.45
C VAL A 985 -11.84 -7.39 20.60
N GLY A 986 -13.04 -6.87 20.41
CA GLY A 986 -13.74 -6.10 21.41
C GLY A 986 -15.21 -6.45 21.54
N ILE A 987 -15.80 -6.10 22.68
CA ILE A 987 -17.23 -6.23 22.97
C ILE A 987 -17.82 -4.84 23.26
N GLY A 988 -18.96 -4.52 22.68
CA GLY A 988 -19.64 -3.22 22.79
C GLY A 988 -21.15 -3.42 22.67
N GLY A 989 -21.92 -2.96 23.66
CA GLY A 989 -23.31 -3.42 23.80
C GLY A 989 -23.32 -4.94 24.01
N ALA A 990 -24.18 -5.65 23.28
CA ALA A 990 -24.22 -7.12 23.21
C ALA A 990 -23.41 -7.69 22.03
N TYR A 991 -22.59 -6.87 21.36
CA TYR A 991 -21.91 -7.22 20.12
C TYR A 991 -20.41 -7.43 20.31
N MET A 992 -19.84 -8.28 19.46
CA MET A 992 -18.41 -8.51 19.30
C MET A 992 -17.98 -7.95 17.94
N CYS A 993 -16.80 -7.31 17.92
CA CYS A 993 -16.16 -6.86 16.71
C CYS A 993 -14.71 -7.34 16.62
N VAL A 994 -14.20 -7.43 15.38
CA VAL A 994 -12.77 -7.60 15.08
C VAL A 994 -12.33 -6.46 14.18
N TYR A 995 -11.46 -5.57 14.66
CA TYR A 995 -11.07 -4.36 13.93
C TYR A 995 -10.24 -4.71 12.69
N GLY A 996 -10.77 -4.50 11.48
CA GLY A 996 -10.11 -4.91 10.23
C GLY A 996 -8.87 -4.11 9.84
N MET A 997 -8.64 -2.97 10.49
CA MET A 997 -7.48 -2.11 10.31
C MET A 997 -7.11 -1.41 11.62
N GLU A 998 -5.94 -0.77 11.67
CA GLU A 998 -5.65 0.18 12.73
C GLU A 998 -6.51 1.44 12.57
N GLY A 999 -7.03 1.98 13.67
CA GLY A 999 -7.87 3.17 13.60
C GLY A 999 -8.67 3.46 14.88
N PRO A 1000 -9.68 4.34 14.83
CA PRO A 1000 -10.52 4.64 15.98
C PRO A 1000 -11.40 3.43 16.36
N GLY A 1001 -11.80 3.34 17.64
CA GLY A 1001 -12.62 2.22 18.12
C GLY A 1001 -13.29 2.45 19.46
N GLY A 1002 -14.50 1.90 19.62
CA GLY A 1002 -15.34 2.09 20.81
C GLY A 1002 -15.52 0.86 21.70
N TYR A 1003 -15.12 -0.33 21.27
CA TYR A 1003 -15.48 -1.56 21.97
C TYR A 1003 -14.46 -1.90 23.08
N GLN A 1004 -14.91 -2.55 24.15
CA GLN A 1004 -14.10 -3.03 25.28
C GLN A 1004 -13.23 -4.21 24.85
N PHE A 1005 -11.91 -4.13 25.05
CA PHE A 1005 -11.00 -5.17 24.57
C PHE A 1005 -11.12 -6.49 25.33
N VAL A 1006 -10.93 -7.59 24.59
CA VAL A 1006 -10.72 -8.93 25.16
C VAL A 1006 -9.40 -9.57 24.73
N GLY A 1007 -8.88 -9.20 23.56
CA GLY A 1007 -7.65 -9.78 23.02
C GLY A 1007 -7.44 -9.40 21.56
N ARG A 1008 -6.62 -10.17 20.84
CA ARG A 1008 -6.29 -9.93 19.42
C ARG A 1008 -6.28 -11.23 18.62
N THR A 1009 -6.66 -11.15 17.34
CA THR A 1009 -6.79 -12.31 16.43
C THR A 1009 -6.03 -12.12 15.10
N SER A 1010 -6.31 -12.99 14.13
CA SER A 1010 -5.76 -12.99 12.77
C SER A 1010 -6.44 -11.95 11.85
N GLN A 1011 -5.89 -11.75 10.65
CA GLN A 1011 -6.32 -10.72 9.71
C GLN A 1011 -7.75 -10.91 9.18
N MET A 1012 -8.59 -9.89 9.32
CA MET A 1012 -9.92 -9.83 8.68
C MET A 1012 -9.87 -9.33 7.23
N TRP A 1013 -8.82 -8.57 6.90
CA TRP A 1013 -8.64 -7.93 5.60
C TRP A 1013 -7.30 -8.33 4.96
N SER A 1014 -7.35 -8.84 3.73
CA SER A 1014 -6.17 -9.06 2.90
C SER A 1014 -6.04 -7.94 1.88
N ARG A 1015 -5.16 -6.99 2.19
CA ARG A 1015 -5.00 -5.77 1.37
C ARG A 1015 -4.56 -6.04 -0.07
N TYR A 1016 -3.54 -6.88 -0.25
CA TYR A 1016 -2.88 -7.08 -1.55
C TYR A 1016 -2.55 -8.54 -1.86
N ARG A 1017 -2.04 -9.27 -0.86
CA ARG A 1017 -1.61 -10.66 -1.05
C ARG A 1017 -2.79 -11.60 -1.17
N LYS A 1018 -2.60 -12.66 -1.94
CA LYS A 1018 -3.60 -13.72 -2.07
C LYS A 1018 -3.41 -14.71 -0.92
N ASN A 1019 -4.47 -14.96 -0.17
CA ASN A 1019 -4.53 -16.07 0.76
C ASN A 1019 -5.77 -16.93 0.37
N PRO A 1020 -5.63 -18.27 0.28
CA PRO A 1020 -6.72 -19.17 -0.11
C PRO A 1020 -8.00 -19.10 0.71
N ASP A 1021 -7.95 -18.57 1.94
CA ASP A 1021 -9.14 -18.45 2.80
C ASP A 1021 -9.99 -17.22 2.47
N PHE A 1022 -9.45 -16.27 1.69
CA PHE A 1022 -10.19 -15.14 1.14
C PHE A 1022 -10.77 -15.54 -0.22
N GLU A 1023 -12.04 -15.21 -0.47
CA GLU A 1023 -12.65 -15.47 -1.77
C GLU A 1023 -11.99 -14.63 -2.87
N GLN A 1024 -11.93 -15.19 -4.08
CA GLN A 1024 -11.33 -14.48 -5.21
C GLN A 1024 -12.04 -13.14 -5.45
N GLY A 1025 -11.28 -12.06 -5.40
CA GLY A 1025 -11.81 -10.70 -5.58
C GLY A 1025 -12.42 -10.08 -4.32
N MET A 1026 -12.44 -10.79 -3.18
CA MET A 1026 -12.95 -10.30 -1.91
C MET A 1026 -11.80 -10.17 -0.89
N PRO A 1027 -11.31 -8.95 -0.63
CA PRO A 1027 -10.26 -8.74 0.37
C PRO A 1027 -10.73 -8.93 1.83
N TRP A 1028 -12.01 -9.18 2.09
CA TRP A 1028 -12.53 -9.46 3.44
C TRP A 1028 -12.74 -10.96 3.68
N LEU A 1029 -12.45 -11.43 4.88
CA LEU A 1029 -12.50 -12.87 5.24
C LEU A 1029 -13.93 -13.38 5.48
N LEU A 1030 -14.76 -12.57 6.14
CA LEU A 1030 -16.04 -12.97 6.71
C LEU A 1030 -17.21 -12.62 5.78
N ARG A 1031 -18.25 -13.45 5.78
CA ARG A 1031 -19.51 -13.22 5.08
C ARG A 1031 -20.62 -12.94 6.09
N PHE A 1032 -21.73 -12.38 5.62
CA PHE A 1032 -22.96 -12.31 6.43
C PHE A 1032 -23.37 -13.72 6.87
N PHE A 1033 -23.74 -13.86 8.13
CA PHE A 1033 -24.12 -15.11 8.79
C PHE A 1033 -23.01 -16.13 8.98
N ASP A 1034 -21.74 -15.82 8.72
CA ASP A 1034 -20.66 -16.66 9.25
C ASP A 1034 -20.72 -16.69 10.79
N GLN A 1035 -20.23 -17.77 11.38
CA GLN A 1035 -20.10 -17.96 12.81
C GLN A 1035 -18.62 -17.94 13.18
N ILE A 1036 -18.22 -17.01 14.04
CA ILE A 1036 -16.86 -16.95 14.56
C ILE A 1036 -16.79 -17.78 15.84
N LYS A 1037 -15.77 -18.64 15.94
CA LYS A 1037 -15.39 -19.33 17.17
C LYS A 1037 -13.92 -19.09 17.45
N PHE A 1038 -13.59 -18.76 18.70
CA PHE A 1038 -12.21 -18.55 19.11
C PHE A 1038 -11.61 -19.83 19.70
N TYR A 1039 -10.31 -20.01 19.50
CA TYR A 1039 -9.51 -20.95 20.27
C TYR A 1039 -8.28 -20.24 20.82
N GLU A 1040 -7.85 -20.64 22.02
CA GLU A 1040 -6.80 -19.94 22.74
C GLU A 1040 -5.42 -20.24 22.14
N VAL A 1041 -4.62 -19.19 22.00
CA VAL A 1041 -3.19 -19.25 21.68
C VAL A 1041 -2.45 -18.23 22.54
N SER A 1042 -1.15 -18.44 22.73
CA SER A 1042 -0.28 -17.41 23.30
C SER A 1042 -0.06 -16.26 22.30
N GLU A 1043 0.37 -15.10 22.80
CA GLU A 1043 0.70 -13.96 21.94
C GLU A 1043 1.82 -14.29 20.95
N ALA A 1044 2.83 -15.05 21.37
CA ALA A 1044 3.93 -15.47 20.50
C ALA A 1044 3.45 -16.41 19.37
N GLU A 1045 2.57 -17.36 19.68
CA GLU A 1045 1.93 -18.21 18.67
C GLU A 1045 1.08 -17.38 17.72
N LEU A 1046 0.26 -16.45 18.22
CA LEU A 1046 -0.56 -15.58 17.39
C LEU A 1046 0.29 -14.77 16.40
N MET A 1047 1.41 -14.20 16.84
CA MET A 1047 2.30 -13.43 15.98
C MET A 1047 2.84 -14.27 14.82
N HIS A 1048 3.28 -15.50 15.12
CA HIS A 1048 3.72 -16.43 14.07
C HIS A 1048 2.59 -16.80 13.10
N MET A 1049 1.40 -17.10 13.64
CA MET A 1049 0.22 -17.40 12.82
C MET A 1049 -0.20 -16.23 11.94
N ARG A 1050 -0.13 -14.99 12.44
CA ARG A 1050 -0.44 -13.77 11.67
C ARG A 1050 0.55 -13.55 10.52
N GLU A 1051 1.82 -13.84 10.73
CA GLU A 1051 2.83 -13.79 9.68
C GLU A 1051 2.56 -14.84 8.59
N ASP A 1052 2.32 -16.09 8.98
CA ASP A 1052 2.03 -17.17 8.03
C ASP A 1052 0.70 -16.97 7.32
N PHE A 1053 -0.32 -16.43 7.99
CA PHE A 1053 -1.60 -16.12 7.37
C PHE A 1053 -1.47 -15.00 6.33
N LYS A 1054 -0.78 -13.90 6.67
CA LYS A 1054 -0.52 -12.80 5.71
C LYS A 1054 0.26 -13.28 4.47
N ALA A 1055 1.15 -14.25 4.65
CA ALA A 1055 1.93 -14.84 3.57
C ALA A 1055 1.22 -16.00 2.82
N GLY A 1056 0.01 -16.39 3.23
CA GLY A 1056 -0.76 -17.49 2.62
C GLY A 1056 -0.26 -18.90 2.97
N ARG A 1057 0.60 -19.05 3.98
CA ARG A 1057 1.16 -20.33 4.47
C ARG A 1057 0.27 -21.00 5.51
N LEU A 1058 -0.54 -20.23 6.24
CA LEU A 1058 -1.51 -20.76 7.18
C LEU A 1058 -2.90 -20.76 6.55
N LYS A 1059 -3.59 -21.90 6.67
CA LYS A 1059 -5.04 -22.01 6.43
C LYS A 1059 -5.79 -22.11 7.74
N LEU A 1060 -6.86 -21.34 7.86
CA LEU A 1060 -7.80 -21.42 8.96
C LEU A 1060 -8.67 -22.66 8.83
N ARG A 1061 -9.14 -23.18 9.96
CA ARG A 1061 -10.22 -24.17 9.96
C ARG A 1061 -11.52 -23.43 9.67
N ILE A 1062 -12.10 -23.71 8.50
CA ILE A 1062 -13.40 -23.21 8.08
C ILE A 1062 -14.30 -24.41 7.79
N GLU A 1063 -15.46 -24.47 8.43
CA GLU A 1063 -16.43 -25.54 8.25
C GLU A 1063 -17.69 -24.99 7.59
N GLU A 1064 -18.04 -25.53 6.43
CA GLU A 1064 -19.29 -25.19 5.74
C GLU A 1064 -20.49 -25.69 6.55
N GLY A 1065 -21.55 -24.87 6.59
CA GLY A 1065 -22.72 -25.13 7.41
C GLY A 1065 -23.93 -24.31 6.97
N VAL A 1066 -25.04 -24.51 7.68
CA VAL A 1066 -26.31 -23.82 7.44
C VAL A 1066 -26.85 -23.34 8.78
N LEU A 1067 -27.27 -22.09 8.85
CA LEU A 1067 -28.03 -21.56 9.97
C LEU A 1067 -29.52 -21.67 9.64
N ASN A 1068 -30.25 -22.40 10.48
CA ASN A 1068 -31.69 -22.61 10.35
C ASN A 1068 -32.45 -21.80 11.42
N LEU A 1069 -33.27 -20.84 10.98
CA LEU A 1069 -33.97 -19.95 11.90
C LEU A 1069 -35.04 -20.68 12.74
N LYS A 1070 -35.69 -21.71 12.18
CA LYS A 1070 -36.66 -22.52 12.91
C LYS A 1070 -36.00 -23.25 14.08
N GLU A 1071 -34.86 -23.88 13.82
CA GLU A 1071 -34.08 -24.58 14.85
C GLU A 1071 -33.61 -23.62 15.94
N TYR A 1072 -33.19 -22.41 15.56
CA TYR A 1072 -32.83 -21.35 16.50
C TYR A 1072 -34.02 -20.93 17.38
N ASN A 1073 -35.19 -20.69 16.78
CA ASN A 1073 -36.40 -20.30 17.52
C ASN A 1073 -36.90 -21.43 18.46
N ASN A 1074 -36.76 -22.70 18.04
CA ASN A 1074 -37.02 -23.85 18.90
C ASN A 1074 -36.06 -23.88 20.09
N PHE A 1075 -34.76 -23.67 19.86
CA PHE A 1075 -33.75 -23.57 20.92
C PHE A 1075 -34.10 -22.48 21.95
N LEU A 1076 -34.53 -21.29 21.49
CA LEU A 1076 -34.96 -20.20 22.37
C LEU A 1076 -36.16 -20.60 23.24
N THR A 1077 -37.12 -21.30 22.65
CA THR A 1077 -38.33 -21.77 23.36
C THR A 1077 -37.98 -22.83 24.40
N GLU A 1078 -37.17 -23.82 24.03
CA GLU A 1078 -36.73 -24.91 24.92
C GLU A 1078 -35.89 -24.40 26.10
N ASN A 1079 -35.13 -23.31 25.91
CA ASN A 1079 -34.23 -22.75 26.92
C ASN A 1079 -34.76 -21.46 27.58
N GLN A 1080 -36.03 -21.10 27.36
CA GLN A 1080 -36.60 -19.80 27.76
C GLN A 1080 -36.40 -19.49 29.26
N GLU A 1081 -36.60 -20.46 30.14
CA GLU A 1081 -36.45 -20.29 31.59
C GLU A 1081 -34.99 -19.97 31.98
N SER A 1082 -34.04 -20.72 31.42
CA SER A 1082 -32.60 -20.52 31.66
C SER A 1082 -32.13 -19.18 31.10
N ILE A 1083 -32.56 -18.81 29.89
CA ILE A 1083 -32.27 -17.53 29.26
C ILE A 1083 -32.82 -16.37 30.10
N SER A 1084 -34.08 -16.46 30.53
CA SER A 1084 -34.73 -15.41 31.33
C SER A 1084 -34.05 -15.21 32.69
N THR A 1085 -33.63 -16.31 33.33
CA THR A 1085 -32.88 -16.27 34.59
C THR A 1085 -31.53 -15.56 34.42
N PHE A 1086 -30.79 -15.90 33.35
CA PHE A 1086 -29.52 -15.23 33.04
C PHE A 1086 -29.72 -13.73 32.77
N LYS A 1087 -30.67 -13.37 31.91
CA LYS A 1087 -30.98 -11.97 31.59
C LYS A 1087 -31.39 -11.16 32.82
N ALA A 1088 -32.16 -11.74 33.74
CA ALA A 1088 -32.55 -11.07 34.98
C ALA A 1088 -31.34 -10.76 35.88
N VAL A 1089 -30.38 -11.67 36.00
CA VAL A 1089 -29.13 -11.45 36.75
C VAL A 1089 -28.28 -10.38 36.08
N GLN A 1090 -28.09 -10.46 34.76
CA GLN A 1090 -27.34 -9.48 33.99
C GLN A 1090 -27.95 -8.08 34.12
N GLN A 1091 -29.26 -7.94 33.93
CA GLN A 1091 -29.97 -6.66 34.03
C GLN A 1091 -29.84 -6.04 35.42
N ALA A 1092 -29.97 -6.84 36.49
CA ALA A 1092 -29.81 -6.34 37.85
C ALA A 1092 -28.40 -5.79 38.12
N ASN A 1093 -27.35 -6.41 37.55
CA ASN A 1093 -25.97 -5.95 37.69
C ASN A 1093 -25.68 -4.74 36.79
N PHE A 1094 -26.25 -4.70 35.60
CA PHE A 1094 -26.20 -3.54 34.71
C PHE A 1094 -26.81 -2.30 35.37
N ASP A 1095 -28.00 -2.44 35.96
CA ASP A 1095 -28.66 -1.35 36.69
C ASP A 1095 -27.85 -0.91 37.92
N ALA A 1096 -27.23 -1.85 38.64
CA ALA A 1096 -26.39 -1.55 39.78
C ALA A 1096 -25.11 -0.77 39.36
N GLU A 1097 -24.49 -1.15 38.24
CA GLU A 1097 -23.32 -0.46 37.70
C GLU A 1097 -23.68 0.95 37.24
N ARG A 1098 -24.79 1.10 36.49
CA ARG A 1098 -25.33 2.41 36.08
C ARG A 1098 -25.58 3.33 37.27
N LYS A 1099 -26.21 2.80 38.33
CA LYS A 1099 -26.46 3.57 39.56
C LYS A 1099 -25.15 4.03 40.21
N ARG A 1100 -24.12 3.18 40.25
CA ARG A 1100 -22.80 3.54 40.77
C ARG A 1100 -22.16 4.69 39.99
N TRP A 1101 -22.27 4.68 38.67
CA TRP A 1101 -21.73 5.76 37.82
C TRP A 1101 -22.44 7.09 38.06
N HIS A 1102 -23.76 7.04 38.23
CA HIS A 1102 -24.55 8.21 38.56
C HIS A 1102 -24.16 8.80 39.93
N GLU A 1103 -24.04 7.95 40.95
CA GLU A 1103 -23.60 8.35 42.29
C GLU A 1103 -22.16 8.88 42.32
N ALA A 1104 -21.28 8.39 41.43
CA ALA A 1104 -19.89 8.81 41.33
C ALA A 1104 -19.68 10.06 40.45
N GLY A 1105 -20.72 10.59 39.81
CA GLY A 1105 -20.61 11.73 38.88
C GLY A 1105 -19.90 11.40 37.56
N LEU A 1106 -19.77 10.11 37.20
CA LEU A 1106 -19.03 9.64 36.01
C LEU A 1106 -19.91 9.56 34.74
N THR A 1107 -21.18 9.96 34.85
CA THR A 1107 -22.21 9.81 33.80
C THR A 1107 -22.00 10.80 32.66
N GLU A 1108 -21.60 12.03 32.98
CA GLU A 1108 -21.30 13.08 32.00
C GLU A 1108 -19.78 13.33 32.03
N TYR A 1109 -19.08 12.88 30.98
CA TYR A 1109 -17.71 13.35 30.74
C TYR A 1109 -17.79 14.65 29.95
N VAL A 1110 -17.70 15.77 30.64
CA VAL A 1110 -17.38 17.05 30.01
C VAL A 1110 -15.87 17.02 29.86
N SER A 1111 -15.38 16.75 28.63
CA SER A 1111 -14.05 17.22 28.23
C SER A 1111 -13.99 18.65 28.71
N GLU A 1112 -13.05 18.99 29.61
CA GLU A 1112 -12.86 20.37 30.01
C GLU A 1112 -12.90 21.21 28.73
N SER A 1113 -13.87 22.12 28.69
CA SER A 1113 -13.95 23.11 27.64
C SER A 1113 -12.58 23.76 27.55
N LEU A 1114 -11.90 23.56 26.42
CA LEU A 1114 -10.64 24.17 26.03
C LEU A 1114 -10.80 25.69 25.78
N ASP A 1115 -11.75 26.33 26.47
CA ASP A 1115 -12.20 27.71 26.29
C ASP A 1115 -11.26 28.74 26.94
N ALA A 1116 -10.06 28.32 27.36
CA ALA A 1116 -9.05 29.22 27.91
C ALA A 1116 -7.67 28.91 27.33
N VAL A 1117 -7.49 29.06 26.01
CA VAL A 1117 -6.15 29.27 25.46
C VAL A 1117 -5.81 30.74 25.70
N ASP A 1118 -5.05 30.99 26.76
CA ASP A 1118 -4.53 32.32 27.13
C ASP A 1118 -3.90 32.99 25.90
N ASP A 1119 -4.18 34.28 25.70
CA ASP A 1119 -3.50 35.09 24.70
C ASP A 1119 -2.10 35.36 25.24
N GLY A 1120 -1.19 34.41 25.03
CA GLY A 1120 0.17 34.47 25.57
C GLY A 1120 0.77 35.86 25.48
N GLU A 1121 1.16 36.41 26.63
CA GLU A 1121 1.92 37.65 26.73
C GLU A 1121 3.16 37.57 25.83
N GLY A 1122 3.59 38.73 25.31
CA GLY A 1122 4.66 38.83 24.30
C GLY A 1122 5.89 37.97 24.64
N VAL A 1123 6.09 36.91 23.85
CA VAL A 1123 7.22 36.00 23.99
C VAL A 1123 8.48 36.69 23.45
N GLU A 1124 9.50 36.87 24.29
CA GLU A 1124 10.78 37.46 23.87
C GLU A 1124 11.57 36.47 23.02
N VAL A 1125 11.87 36.85 21.77
CA VAL A 1125 12.76 36.09 20.88
C VAL A 1125 14.20 36.58 21.05
N PRO A 1126 15.18 35.70 21.30
CA PRO A 1126 16.59 36.08 21.41
C PRO A 1126 17.13 36.79 20.16
N GLU A 1127 18.09 37.70 20.32
CA GLU A 1127 18.69 38.43 19.20
C GLU A 1127 19.39 37.47 18.21
N GLY A 1128 18.93 37.48 16.95
CA GLY A 1128 19.36 36.54 15.91
C GLY A 1128 18.63 35.19 15.92
N GLY A 1129 17.72 34.96 16.87
CA GLY A 1129 16.89 33.76 16.98
C GLY A 1129 15.56 33.84 16.22
N CYS A 1130 14.73 32.80 16.35
CA CYS A 1130 13.37 32.77 15.78
C CYS A 1130 12.34 32.17 16.76
N ALA A 1131 11.07 32.50 16.55
CA ALA A 1131 9.96 31.78 17.16
C ALA A 1131 9.54 30.62 16.25
N VAL A 1132 9.21 29.48 16.83
CA VAL A 1132 8.53 28.38 16.14
C VAL A 1132 7.09 28.36 16.61
N GLU A 1133 6.18 28.66 15.69
CA GLU A 1133 4.75 28.75 15.94
C GLU A 1133 4.03 27.47 15.53
N SER A 1134 2.88 27.21 16.14
CA SER A 1134 1.98 26.16 15.68
C SER A 1134 1.41 26.55 14.33
N HIS A 1135 1.66 25.74 13.30
CA HIS A 1135 1.09 25.98 11.98
C HIS A 1135 -0.40 25.63 11.89
N MET A 1136 -0.97 25.00 12.93
CA MET A 1136 -2.37 24.61 13.00
C MET A 1136 -2.88 24.46 14.45
N PRO A 1137 -4.19 24.40 14.70
CA PRO A 1137 -4.72 24.12 16.04
C PRO A 1137 -4.61 22.62 16.36
N GLY A 1138 -4.33 22.25 17.62
CA GLY A 1138 -4.22 20.85 18.04
C GLY A 1138 -3.81 20.69 19.50
N SER A 1139 -3.58 19.47 19.96
CA SER A 1139 -3.09 19.16 21.32
C SER A 1139 -1.62 18.73 21.30
N ILE A 1140 -0.78 19.20 22.23
CA ILE A 1140 0.63 18.81 22.30
C ILE A 1140 0.74 17.35 22.78
N TRP A 1141 1.13 16.47 21.87
CA TRP A 1141 1.32 15.04 22.14
C TRP A 1141 2.62 14.77 22.89
N LYS A 1142 3.73 15.29 22.36
CA LYS A 1142 5.08 15.10 22.89
C LYS A 1142 5.89 16.37 22.69
N ILE A 1143 6.85 16.56 23.58
CA ILE A 1143 7.91 17.54 23.45
C ILE A 1143 9.18 16.71 23.41
N GLU A 1144 9.90 16.75 22.30
CA GLU A 1144 11.04 15.87 21.97
C GLU A 1144 12.40 16.54 22.26
N CYS A 1145 12.39 17.76 22.78
CA CYS A 1145 13.58 18.52 23.16
C CYS A 1145 13.42 19.19 24.54
N GLN A 1146 14.53 19.67 25.09
CA GLN A 1146 14.58 20.46 26.31
C GLN A 1146 15.18 21.85 26.02
N SER A 1147 14.85 22.84 26.85
CA SER A 1147 15.53 24.14 26.82
C SER A 1147 17.04 23.93 27.03
N GLY A 1148 17.85 24.51 26.13
CA GLY A 1148 19.30 24.35 26.05
C GLY A 1148 19.79 23.37 24.99
N ASP A 1149 18.92 22.49 24.44
CA ASP A 1149 19.32 21.52 23.41
C ASP A 1149 19.74 22.20 22.10
N ILE A 1150 20.76 21.67 21.44
CA ILE A 1150 21.09 22.03 20.06
C ILE A 1150 20.35 21.06 19.13
N VAL A 1151 19.48 21.62 18.30
CA VAL A 1151 18.65 20.89 17.33
C VAL A 1151 19.14 21.20 15.92
N GLU A 1152 19.18 20.19 15.06
CA GLU A 1152 19.54 20.35 13.64
C GLU A 1152 18.32 20.80 12.82
N GLU A 1153 18.56 21.35 11.62
CA GLU A 1153 17.47 21.68 10.69
C GLU A 1153 16.59 20.44 10.42
N GLY A 1154 15.27 20.63 10.53
CA GLY A 1154 14.29 19.57 10.35
C GLY A 1154 14.12 18.62 11.55
N ALA A 1155 14.87 18.79 12.65
CA ALA A 1155 14.68 18.00 13.85
C ALA A 1155 13.32 18.28 14.51
N THR A 1156 12.63 17.24 14.98
CA THR A 1156 11.34 17.37 15.67
C THR A 1156 11.52 17.99 17.06
N LEU A 1157 10.84 19.11 17.32
CA LEU A 1157 10.79 19.82 18.59
C LEU A 1157 9.63 19.32 19.46
N ALA A 1158 8.45 19.18 18.85
CA ALA A 1158 7.26 18.63 19.47
C ALA A 1158 6.42 17.88 18.44
N VAL A 1159 5.45 17.12 18.92
CA VAL A 1159 4.42 16.51 18.09
C VAL A 1159 3.07 17.07 18.54
N ILE A 1160 2.28 17.54 17.58
CA ILE A 1160 0.90 17.98 17.78
C ILE A 1160 -0.03 16.86 17.31
N GLU A 1161 -0.99 16.48 18.14
CA GLU A 1161 -2.15 15.70 17.70
C GLU A 1161 -3.22 16.68 17.19
N ALA A 1162 -3.45 16.67 15.89
CA ALA A 1162 -4.49 17.47 15.25
C ALA A 1162 -5.10 16.68 14.09
N MET A 1163 -6.39 16.88 13.81
CA MET A 1163 -7.10 16.12 12.76
C MET A 1163 -6.98 14.60 12.93
N LYS A 1164 -6.83 14.11 14.17
CA LYS A 1164 -6.61 12.70 14.56
C LYS A 1164 -5.29 12.09 14.05
N ILE A 1165 -4.28 12.91 13.76
CA ILE A 1165 -2.94 12.46 13.35
C ILE A 1165 -1.85 13.17 14.16
N GLU A 1166 -0.70 12.52 14.29
CA GLU A 1166 0.52 13.08 14.87
C GLU A 1166 1.27 13.92 13.83
N ILE A 1167 1.52 15.20 14.14
CA ILE A 1167 2.16 16.16 13.23
C ILE A 1167 3.40 16.74 13.92
N PRO A 1168 4.60 16.53 13.35
CA PRO A 1168 5.83 17.06 13.95
C PRO A 1168 5.93 18.58 13.74
N ILE A 1169 6.32 19.28 14.79
CA ILE A 1169 6.81 20.66 14.76
C ILE A 1169 8.32 20.58 14.66
N ILE A 1170 8.88 21.10 13.58
CA ILE A 1170 10.30 20.94 13.24
C ILE A 1170 11.09 22.22 13.46
N ALA A 1171 12.39 22.08 13.73
CA ALA A 1171 13.33 23.18 13.77
C ALA A 1171 13.60 23.71 12.34
N PRO A 1172 13.54 25.04 12.10
CA PRO A 1172 13.71 25.62 10.77
C PRO A 1172 15.17 25.64 10.31
N GLU A 1173 16.13 25.59 11.23
CA GLU A 1173 17.57 25.53 10.98
C GLU A 1173 18.29 24.99 12.22
N ARG A 1174 19.61 24.81 12.14
CA ARG A 1174 20.42 24.38 13.28
C ARG A 1174 20.49 25.47 14.36
N MET A 1175 19.78 25.29 15.46
CA MET A 1175 19.62 26.29 16.53
C MET A 1175 19.67 25.66 17.92
N ARG A 1176 19.81 26.50 18.95
CA ARG A 1176 19.63 26.11 20.36
C ARG A 1176 18.21 26.43 20.80
N VAL A 1177 17.52 25.49 21.45
CA VAL A 1177 16.21 25.73 22.06
C VAL A 1177 16.39 26.67 23.25
N ASP A 1178 15.81 27.86 23.19
CA ASP A 1178 15.93 28.88 24.24
C ASP A 1178 14.81 28.72 25.29
N ALA A 1179 13.55 28.78 24.87
CA ALA A 1179 12.41 28.50 25.73
C ALA A 1179 11.37 27.59 25.06
N ILE A 1180 10.65 26.84 25.89
CA ILE A 1180 9.48 26.03 25.50
C ILE A 1180 8.28 26.68 26.18
N THR A 1181 7.31 27.18 25.41
CA THR A 1181 6.15 27.95 25.91
C THR A 1181 4.90 27.09 26.07
N ILE A 1182 5.06 25.76 26.00
CA ILE A 1182 3.97 24.78 25.99
C ILE A 1182 4.22 23.61 26.95
N GLU A 1183 3.14 22.96 27.36
CA GLU A 1183 3.14 21.73 28.16
C GLU A 1183 2.52 20.55 27.40
N LYS A 1184 2.89 19.32 27.76
CA LYS A 1184 2.27 18.10 27.22
C LYS A 1184 0.77 18.07 27.55
N GLY A 1185 -0.06 17.81 26.56
CA GLY A 1185 -1.53 17.81 26.67
C GLY A 1185 -2.18 19.18 26.51
N GLN A 1186 -1.38 20.27 26.43
CA GLN A 1186 -1.90 21.61 26.19
C GLN A 1186 -2.49 21.72 24.78
N THR A 1187 -3.65 22.36 24.64
CA THR A 1187 -4.19 22.71 23.32
C THR A 1187 -3.59 24.02 22.84
N VAL A 1188 -3.22 24.06 21.57
CA VAL A 1188 -2.59 25.20 20.91
C VAL A 1188 -3.41 25.68 19.73
N LYS A 1189 -3.37 26.99 19.47
CA LYS A 1189 -4.02 27.64 18.32
C LYS A 1189 -3.01 27.92 17.20
N THR A 1190 -3.49 28.10 15.97
CA THR A 1190 -2.61 28.47 14.84
C THR A 1190 -1.93 29.81 15.13
N GLY A 1191 -0.63 29.90 14.89
CA GLY A 1191 0.19 31.09 15.17
C GLY A 1191 0.61 31.23 16.64
N GLN A 1192 0.22 30.30 17.52
CA GLN A 1192 0.71 30.31 18.89
C GLN A 1192 2.18 29.93 18.91
N VAL A 1193 3.04 30.76 19.51
CA VAL A 1193 4.46 30.46 19.72
C VAL A 1193 4.58 29.24 20.65
N LEU A 1194 5.31 28.22 20.20
CA LEU A 1194 5.57 26.97 20.90
C LEU A 1194 7.00 26.89 21.45
N PHE A 1195 7.95 27.43 20.70
CA PHE A 1195 9.36 27.48 21.05
C PHE A 1195 9.96 28.82 20.66
N THR A 1196 10.93 29.29 21.44
CA THR A 1196 11.92 30.27 20.97
C THR A 1196 13.26 29.58 20.77
N LEU A 1197 13.92 29.87 19.65
CA LEU A 1197 15.21 29.31 19.28
C LEU A 1197 16.25 30.44 19.21
N ALA A 1198 17.49 30.15 19.62
CA ALA A 1198 18.64 31.05 19.59
C ALA A 1198 19.75 30.49 18.66
N PRO A 1199 20.59 31.35 18.06
CA PRO A 1199 21.74 30.91 17.29
C PRO A 1199 22.70 30.03 18.10
N VAL A 1200 23.25 29.00 17.45
CA VAL A 1200 24.39 28.26 18.00
C VAL A 1200 25.67 29.04 17.72
N ALA A 1201 26.48 29.30 18.75
CA ALA A 1201 27.75 30.00 18.64
C ALA A 1201 28.85 29.18 17.94
#